data_AF-A0A928FA06-F1
#
_entry.id   AF-A0A928FA06-F1
#
_cell.length_a   1.000
_cell.length_b   1.000
_cell.length_c   1.000
_cell.angle_alpha   90.00
_cell.angle_beta   90.00
_cell.angle_gamma   90.00
#
_symmetry.space_group_name_H-M   'P 1'
#
loop_
_entity.id
_entity.type
_entity.pdbx_description
1 polymer ?
#
loop_
_entity_poly.entity_id
_entity_poly.type
_entity_poly.pdbx_seq_one_letter_code
_entity_poly.pdbx_strand_id
1 'polypeptide(L)'
;MTRSCACGEKETYPLPVTDDHHLDASGVCTVCGHTHAFGGWVVVSAANCGTSGIDKRVCECGEYELQIVPATGEHQFDAEGQCAICSHSHSYGAWQELVSPTCGSDGILISTCSCGAVRRKSISASTAHIFNDSGVCVLCGHLHSWKEWVEIGASASSGKSAAIRYCDCGALEAKSLIAGCSHTFNDVGVCTACGHKHAFGQWHHIVAATCGRHGTQAAACECGAVTTQTLSATEEHQFIDVGSEYMVCQACGARHYHQFGEYVTVEEPSCSKAGKQLALCACGQRSEKEIPKNDEHNWANGAACADCGALCPDGYVFTDDEGNRWQKDEWGNLRRYDDLPDALDYGNEVITVLGWSDVEKPEFQKAAGADDARSLAIAQRNAAVERRLGVTLNFVTVPGNSSSINSFVAHVKTAFDSGLAKFDLIATYSRTHGALLASGMLTDIAAIENSYLDFEKPWWPADLQKELGIGDSLYGVTGDISATAIDEMHCVYFNQNLLNELYADEASAYFANQAHTLTTDNTATSWLYELALKGQWTLDDLLCLSGGVYKAWSENISGELSIRDRFGLCGASYTLSSLYGAAGLRQIAADDSRVLKVSEDYTSLKTETLISKLGALMNSNDCFMPGKDGQGSPYIRPFHSGNALFAVQYMELGEDYLVGNEAMPRYGVLPLPKYDAAQERYYTTLGNAYTVYSIFSGFDARGSAGATSTMLSAVLECWASEAYRRTTPVILEANMQLSGRATQAEAELCEIIRSSMSFDLGNTLSHVINGDSSLDSMMISAALKGEEWDPSEQIKDIEEALQTLLDGLKS
;
A
#
# COMPACT_ATOMS: atom_id res chain seq x y z
N MET A 1 -26.06 5.72 -34.60
CA MET A 1 -27.38 6.39 -34.48
C MET A 1 -27.50 7.52 -35.50
N THR A 2 -28.64 7.66 -36.18
CA THR A 2 -29.02 8.87 -36.95
C THR A 2 -30.15 9.57 -36.21
N ARG A 3 -30.03 10.88 -35.92
CA ARG A 3 -31.15 11.71 -35.42
C ARG A 3 -31.71 12.58 -36.54
N SER A 4 -33.00 12.91 -36.45
CA SER A 4 -33.67 13.90 -37.30
C SER A 4 -34.23 15.01 -36.41
N CYS A 5 -33.95 16.27 -36.76
CA CYS A 5 -34.57 17.43 -36.12
C CYS A 5 -35.94 17.72 -36.76
N ALA A 6 -36.85 18.39 -36.03
CA ALA A 6 -38.15 18.84 -36.53
C ALA A 6 -38.07 19.82 -37.74
N CYS A 7 -36.87 20.34 -38.06
CA CYS A 7 -36.60 21.16 -39.26
C CYS A 7 -36.08 20.37 -40.48
N GLY A 8 -35.84 19.06 -40.37
CA GLY A 8 -35.60 18.17 -41.52
C GLY A 8 -34.16 17.78 -41.86
N GLU A 9 -33.13 18.25 -41.13
CA GLU A 9 -31.75 17.76 -41.31
C GLU A 9 -31.43 16.52 -40.46
N LYS A 10 -30.51 15.68 -40.98
CA LYS A 10 -30.10 14.38 -40.40
C LYS A 10 -28.58 14.28 -40.25
N GLU A 11 -28.12 13.94 -39.05
CA GLU A 11 -26.72 13.59 -38.77
C GLU A 11 -26.59 12.21 -38.08
N THR A 12 -25.46 11.53 -38.30
CA THR A 12 -25.20 10.14 -37.87
C THR A 12 -23.87 9.98 -37.15
N TYR A 13 -23.85 9.23 -36.04
CA TYR A 13 -22.64 8.82 -35.30
C TYR A 13 -22.59 7.30 -35.06
N PRO A 14 -21.41 6.66 -34.99
CA PRO A 14 -21.27 5.24 -34.67
C PRO A 14 -21.13 4.96 -33.16
N LEU A 15 -21.58 3.78 -32.71
CA LEU A 15 -21.34 3.23 -31.37
C LEU A 15 -20.11 2.30 -31.40
N PRO A 16 -19.31 2.22 -30.32
CA PRO A 16 -18.18 1.29 -30.23
C PRO A 16 -18.65 -0.15 -29.93
N VAL A 17 -17.89 -1.10 -30.47
CA VAL A 17 -18.05 -2.55 -30.32
C VAL A 17 -17.07 -3.01 -29.26
N THR A 18 -17.50 -3.85 -28.31
CA THR A 18 -16.64 -4.49 -27.31
C THR A 18 -16.26 -5.90 -27.76
N ASP A 19 -14.96 -6.19 -27.81
CA ASP A 19 -14.40 -7.53 -28.07
C ASP A 19 -14.01 -8.18 -26.73
N ASP A 20 -14.71 -9.24 -26.31
CA ASP A 20 -14.29 -10.09 -25.19
C ASP A 20 -14.29 -11.58 -25.62
N HIS A 21 -13.18 -12.28 -25.35
CA HIS A 21 -12.98 -13.70 -25.68
C HIS A 21 -12.96 -14.55 -24.40
N HIS A 22 -13.66 -15.70 -24.41
CA HIS A 22 -13.73 -16.63 -23.27
C HIS A 22 -13.23 -18.04 -23.63
N LEU A 23 -12.58 -18.71 -22.67
CA LEU A 23 -12.06 -20.09 -22.79
C LEU A 23 -13.03 -21.08 -22.15
N ASP A 24 -13.16 -22.29 -22.71
CA ASP A 24 -13.90 -23.39 -22.08
C ASP A 24 -13.02 -24.32 -21.23
N ALA A 25 -13.66 -25.23 -20.50
CA ALA A 25 -13.03 -26.15 -19.56
C ALA A 25 -12.08 -27.19 -20.19
N SER A 26 -11.94 -27.22 -21.52
CA SER A 26 -10.98 -28.07 -22.24
C SER A 26 -9.74 -27.30 -22.75
N GLY A 27 -9.65 -26.00 -22.44
CA GLY A 27 -8.55 -25.13 -22.87
C GLY A 27 -8.67 -24.64 -24.31
N VAL A 28 -9.88 -24.71 -24.90
CA VAL A 28 -10.16 -24.24 -26.26
C VAL A 28 -10.82 -22.85 -26.21
N CYS A 29 -10.28 -21.90 -26.99
CA CYS A 29 -10.86 -20.57 -27.14
C CYS A 29 -12.20 -20.67 -27.91
N THR A 30 -13.28 -20.23 -27.28
CA THR A 30 -14.65 -20.39 -27.83
C THR A 30 -14.93 -19.47 -29.03
N VAL A 31 -14.01 -18.56 -29.37
CA VAL A 31 -14.15 -17.63 -30.49
C VAL A 31 -13.35 -18.07 -31.74
N CYS A 32 -12.19 -18.71 -31.61
CA CYS A 32 -11.33 -19.04 -32.77
C CYS A 32 -11.07 -20.55 -33.00
N GLY A 33 -11.48 -21.43 -32.09
CA GLY A 33 -11.70 -22.86 -32.37
C GLY A 33 -10.52 -23.70 -32.89
N HIS A 34 -9.26 -23.36 -32.57
CA HIS A 34 -8.10 -24.19 -32.99
C HIS A 34 -7.10 -24.50 -31.86
N THR A 35 -6.31 -25.55 -32.06
CA THR A 35 -5.19 -25.98 -31.19
C THR A 35 -3.87 -25.39 -31.65
N HIS A 36 -3.05 -24.86 -30.73
CA HIS A 36 -1.77 -24.20 -31.03
C HIS A 36 -0.77 -25.12 -31.76
N ALA A 37 -0.26 -24.66 -32.91
CA ALA A 37 0.81 -25.30 -33.66
C ALA A 37 2.00 -24.32 -33.77
N PHE A 38 3.00 -24.48 -32.89
CA PHE A 38 4.18 -23.61 -32.85
C PHE A 38 5.18 -23.94 -33.98
N GLY A 39 5.77 -22.89 -34.57
CA GLY A 39 6.85 -23.01 -35.55
C GLY A 39 8.19 -23.47 -34.96
N GLY A 40 9.26 -23.41 -35.78
CA GLY A 40 10.62 -23.73 -35.34
C GLY A 40 11.19 -22.71 -34.34
N TRP A 41 12.15 -23.15 -33.52
CA TRP A 41 12.88 -22.29 -32.58
C TRP A 41 13.82 -21.32 -33.29
N VAL A 42 13.85 -20.07 -32.81
CA VAL A 42 14.68 -18.98 -33.31
C VAL A 42 15.50 -18.42 -32.15
N VAL A 43 16.81 -18.26 -32.34
CA VAL A 43 17.72 -17.74 -31.31
C VAL A 43 17.44 -16.26 -31.03
N VAL A 44 17.13 -15.94 -29.78
CA VAL A 44 16.93 -14.56 -29.29
C VAL A 44 18.23 -14.01 -28.70
N SER A 45 18.95 -14.84 -27.93
CA SER A 45 20.29 -14.52 -27.43
C SER A 45 21.15 -15.78 -27.35
N ALA A 46 22.41 -15.70 -27.80
CA ALA A 46 23.31 -16.86 -27.81
C ALA A 46 23.97 -17.07 -26.43
N ALA A 47 24.14 -18.33 -26.02
CA ALA A 47 24.90 -18.69 -24.82
C ALA A 47 26.42 -18.46 -25.00
N ASN A 48 27.14 -18.14 -23.92
CA ASN A 48 28.61 -18.04 -23.89
C ASN A 48 29.21 -18.80 -22.69
N CYS A 49 30.51 -18.63 -22.40
CA CYS A 49 31.23 -19.39 -21.37
C CYS A 49 30.72 -19.17 -19.94
N GLY A 50 30.05 -18.05 -19.66
CA GLY A 50 29.55 -17.68 -18.32
C GLY A 50 28.07 -17.35 -18.24
N THR A 51 27.37 -17.16 -19.37
CA THR A 51 25.95 -16.79 -19.38
C THR A 51 25.15 -17.65 -20.37
N SER A 52 23.98 -18.13 -19.93
CA SER A 52 23.03 -18.89 -20.75
C SER A 52 22.36 -18.00 -21.81
N GLY A 53 21.96 -18.59 -22.94
CA GLY A 53 21.20 -17.97 -24.03
C GLY A 53 19.71 -18.33 -24.00
N ILE A 54 18.92 -17.76 -24.91
CA ILE A 54 17.46 -17.95 -25.00
C ILE A 54 17.03 -18.14 -26.46
N ASP A 55 16.18 -19.15 -26.72
CA ASP A 55 15.48 -19.34 -27.99
C ASP A 55 13.96 -19.11 -27.83
N LYS A 56 13.29 -18.67 -28.91
CA LYS A 56 11.84 -18.39 -28.99
C LYS A 56 11.19 -19.09 -30.17
N ARG A 57 9.98 -19.63 -30.02
CA ARG A 57 9.10 -20.05 -31.14
C ARG A 57 7.71 -19.44 -30.99
N VAL A 58 7.03 -19.18 -32.11
CA VAL A 58 5.77 -18.43 -32.16
C VAL A 58 4.73 -19.24 -32.94
N CYS A 59 3.48 -19.24 -32.46
CA CYS A 59 2.32 -19.79 -33.14
C CYS A 59 1.72 -18.73 -34.08
N GLU A 60 1.03 -19.15 -35.13
CA GLU A 60 0.43 -18.24 -36.13
C GLU A 60 -0.58 -17.23 -35.52
N CYS A 61 -1.11 -17.53 -34.32
CA CYS A 61 -2.01 -16.66 -33.56
C CYS A 61 -1.31 -15.63 -32.64
N GLY A 62 0.03 -15.58 -32.62
CA GLY A 62 0.81 -14.60 -31.84
C GLY A 62 1.36 -15.09 -30.50
N GLU A 63 0.88 -16.22 -29.98
CA GLU A 63 1.40 -16.86 -28.75
C GLU A 63 2.82 -17.40 -28.94
N TYR A 64 3.65 -17.37 -27.88
CA TYR A 64 5.06 -17.79 -27.96
C TYR A 64 5.58 -18.58 -26.77
N GLU A 65 6.61 -19.39 -27.01
CA GLU A 65 7.35 -20.14 -25.99
C GLU A 65 8.83 -19.76 -26.00
N LEU A 66 9.47 -19.83 -24.82
CA LEU A 66 10.90 -19.59 -24.62
C LEU A 66 11.58 -20.82 -24.02
N GLN A 67 12.85 -21.05 -24.37
CA GLN A 67 13.69 -22.04 -23.71
C GLN A 67 15.10 -21.49 -23.44
N ILE A 68 15.72 -21.94 -22.35
CA ILE A 68 17.08 -21.54 -21.94
C ILE A 68 18.11 -22.51 -22.51
N VAL A 69 19.14 -21.96 -23.16
CA VAL A 69 20.31 -22.69 -23.63
C VAL A 69 21.45 -22.50 -22.61
N PRO A 70 21.91 -23.55 -21.90
CA PRO A 70 22.94 -23.41 -20.85
C PRO A 70 24.26 -22.80 -21.33
N ALA A 71 24.96 -22.10 -20.44
CA ALA A 71 26.32 -21.61 -20.68
C ALA A 71 27.28 -22.75 -21.08
N THR A 72 28.22 -22.48 -21.98
CA THR A 72 29.06 -23.52 -22.59
C THR A 72 30.20 -24.00 -21.71
N GLY A 73 30.65 -23.20 -20.73
CA GLY A 73 31.71 -23.55 -19.77
C GLY A 73 33.12 -23.71 -20.36
N GLU A 74 33.31 -23.51 -21.67
CA GLU A 74 34.61 -23.64 -22.33
C GLU A 74 35.34 -22.29 -22.42
N HIS A 75 36.60 -22.25 -21.98
CA HIS A 75 37.47 -21.09 -22.08
C HIS A 75 38.57 -21.31 -23.13
N GLN A 76 38.83 -20.31 -23.96
CA GLN A 76 40.01 -20.25 -24.83
C GLN A 76 40.88 -19.07 -24.43
N PHE A 77 42.11 -19.33 -24.02
CA PHE A 77 43.07 -18.32 -23.57
C PHE A 77 44.14 -18.08 -24.63
N ASP A 78 44.53 -16.82 -24.83
CA ASP A 78 45.65 -16.45 -25.68
C ASP A 78 47.00 -16.52 -24.92
N ALA A 79 48.10 -16.24 -25.64
CA ALA A 79 49.47 -16.37 -25.14
C ALA A 79 49.80 -15.39 -24.01
N GLU A 80 48.99 -14.34 -23.85
CA GLU A 80 49.11 -13.31 -22.83
C GLU A 80 48.21 -13.57 -21.61
N GLY A 81 47.45 -14.69 -21.62
CA GLY A 81 46.59 -15.13 -20.52
C GLY A 81 45.23 -14.43 -20.50
N GLN A 82 44.83 -13.79 -21.60
CA GLN A 82 43.53 -13.17 -21.77
C GLN A 82 42.56 -14.19 -22.39
N CYS A 83 41.38 -14.34 -21.81
CA CYS A 83 40.37 -15.23 -22.38
C CYS A 83 39.76 -14.56 -23.62
N ALA A 84 39.92 -15.15 -24.80
CA ALA A 84 39.42 -14.62 -26.08
C ALA A 84 37.89 -14.54 -26.16
N ILE A 85 37.18 -15.05 -25.15
CA ILE A 85 35.72 -15.06 -25.03
C ILE A 85 35.21 -13.96 -24.06
N CYS A 86 35.99 -13.56 -23.04
CA CYS A 86 35.52 -12.63 -21.98
C CYS A 86 36.50 -11.51 -21.53
N SER A 87 37.76 -11.51 -21.98
CA SER A 87 38.70 -10.36 -21.98
C SER A 87 39.01 -9.60 -20.65
N HIS A 88 39.32 -10.23 -19.51
CA HIS A 88 39.86 -9.53 -18.30
C HIS A 88 41.16 -10.12 -17.69
N SER A 89 41.92 -9.34 -16.89
CA SER A 89 43.22 -9.70 -16.25
C SER A 89 43.35 -9.38 -14.74
N HIS A 90 44.25 -10.06 -13.98
CA HIS A 90 44.52 -9.84 -12.52
C HIS A 90 45.97 -9.41 -12.17
N SER A 91 46.16 -8.64 -11.09
CA SER A 91 47.46 -8.23 -10.51
C SER A 91 47.56 -8.53 -9.00
N TYR A 92 48.60 -9.25 -8.55
CA TYR A 92 48.77 -9.74 -7.15
C TYR A 92 49.93 -9.07 -6.41
N GLY A 93 49.80 -8.88 -5.09
CA GLY A 93 50.81 -8.26 -4.22
C GLY A 93 51.99 -9.16 -3.80
N ALA A 94 52.84 -8.69 -2.87
CA ALA A 94 54.00 -9.44 -2.36
C ALA A 94 53.59 -10.63 -1.48
N TRP A 95 54.41 -11.69 -1.45
CA TRP A 95 54.16 -12.90 -0.67
C TRP A 95 54.42 -12.70 0.84
N GLN A 96 53.53 -13.22 1.69
CA GLN A 96 53.61 -13.16 3.15
C GLN A 96 53.55 -14.56 3.76
N GLU A 97 54.30 -14.80 4.85
CA GLU A 97 54.31 -16.10 5.55
C GLU A 97 53.09 -16.25 6.45
N LEU A 98 52.35 -17.33 6.21
CA LEU A 98 51.14 -17.68 6.95
C LEU A 98 51.42 -18.77 7.99
N VAL A 99 52.27 -19.75 7.64
CA VAL A 99 52.64 -20.88 8.52
C VAL A 99 54.12 -21.23 8.30
N SER A 100 54.90 -21.32 9.39
CA SER A 100 56.32 -21.71 9.34
C SER A 100 56.50 -23.24 9.21
N PRO A 101 57.48 -23.74 8.44
CA PRO A 101 57.74 -25.17 8.28
C PRO A 101 58.29 -25.84 9.56
N THR A 102 57.95 -27.12 9.77
CA THR A 102 58.45 -27.95 10.90
C THR A 102 59.21 -29.18 10.39
N CYS A 103 59.61 -30.12 11.27
CA CYS A 103 60.43 -31.28 10.88
C CYS A 103 59.70 -32.36 10.05
N GLY A 104 58.40 -32.18 9.78
CA GLY A 104 57.60 -33.11 8.98
C GLY A 104 56.40 -32.47 8.28
N SER A 105 56.22 -31.15 8.37
CA SER A 105 55.12 -30.44 7.73
C SER A 105 55.61 -29.16 7.06
N ASP A 106 55.20 -28.96 5.82
CA ASP A 106 55.50 -27.77 5.01
C ASP A 106 54.85 -26.51 5.60
N GLY A 107 55.52 -25.37 5.45
CA GLY A 107 54.99 -24.04 5.70
C GLY A 107 54.23 -23.48 4.48
N ILE A 108 53.53 -22.35 4.64
CA ILE A 108 52.69 -21.75 3.59
C ILE A 108 52.94 -20.23 3.51
N LEU A 109 53.14 -19.74 2.28
CA LEU A 109 53.10 -18.32 1.91
C LEU A 109 51.80 -17.99 1.17
N ILE A 110 51.29 -16.76 1.32
CA ILE A 110 50.11 -16.25 0.62
C ILE A 110 50.37 -14.89 -0.06
N SER A 111 49.67 -14.60 -1.15
CA SER A 111 49.62 -13.29 -1.82
C SER A 111 48.19 -12.98 -2.27
N THR A 112 47.73 -11.77 -1.99
CA THR A 112 46.33 -11.35 -2.16
C THR A 112 46.23 -10.23 -3.20
N CYS A 113 45.25 -10.35 -4.10
CA CYS A 113 44.86 -9.30 -5.06
C CYS A 113 43.82 -8.37 -4.40
N SER A 114 43.75 -7.12 -4.85
CA SER A 114 42.78 -6.13 -4.35
C SER A 114 41.31 -6.55 -4.54
N CYS A 115 41.02 -7.47 -5.46
CA CYS A 115 39.68 -8.04 -5.64
C CYS A 115 39.35 -9.21 -4.69
N GLY A 116 40.22 -9.52 -3.73
CA GLY A 116 40.02 -10.60 -2.75
C GLY A 116 40.53 -11.97 -3.19
N ALA A 117 41.01 -12.14 -4.43
CA ALA A 117 41.60 -13.40 -4.88
C ALA A 117 42.95 -13.67 -4.17
N VAL A 118 43.14 -14.88 -3.63
CA VAL A 118 44.35 -15.28 -2.89
C VAL A 118 45.07 -16.42 -3.60
N ARG A 119 46.40 -16.32 -3.74
CA ARG A 119 47.26 -17.41 -4.20
C ARG A 119 48.16 -17.89 -3.07
N ARG A 120 48.48 -19.19 -3.06
CA ARG A 120 49.26 -19.86 -2.00
C ARG A 120 50.48 -20.57 -2.59
N LYS A 121 51.58 -20.64 -1.84
CA LYS A 121 52.80 -21.38 -2.19
C LYS A 121 53.35 -22.09 -0.95
N SER A 122 53.69 -23.37 -1.06
CA SER A 122 54.27 -24.16 0.03
C SER A 122 55.78 -23.94 0.19
N ILE A 123 56.28 -24.12 1.41
CA ILE A 123 57.70 -24.10 1.78
C ILE A 123 58.01 -25.44 2.45
N SER A 124 58.99 -26.19 1.94
CA SER A 124 59.22 -27.57 2.38
C SER A 124 59.64 -27.69 3.85
N ALA A 125 59.17 -28.76 4.51
CA ALA A 125 59.53 -29.16 5.86
C ALA A 125 61.06 -29.29 6.06
N SER A 126 61.55 -28.97 7.26
CA SER A 126 62.95 -29.19 7.63
C SER A 126 63.22 -30.67 7.84
N THR A 127 64.29 -31.25 7.29
CA THR A 127 64.57 -32.70 7.38
C THR A 127 65.37 -33.11 8.63
N ALA A 128 65.71 -32.19 9.52
CA ALA A 128 66.56 -32.46 10.68
C ALA A 128 65.75 -32.57 11.97
N HIS A 129 65.89 -33.69 12.69
CA HIS A 129 65.50 -33.78 14.09
C HIS A 129 66.68 -33.40 14.99
N ILE A 130 66.46 -32.47 15.92
CA ILE A 130 67.44 -32.10 16.95
C ILE A 130 66.90 -32.64 18.27
N PHE A 131 67.68 -33.45 18.99
CA PHE A 131 67.23 -34.14 20.21
C PHE A 131 67.95 -33.60 21.45
N ASN A 132 67.25 -33.61 22.58
CA ASN A 132 67.87 -33.37 23.88
C ASN A 132 68.30 -34.70 24.55
N ASP A 133 69.05 -34.60 25.64
CA ASP A 133 69.61 -35.74 26.37
C ASP A 133 68.55 -36.70 26.96
N SER A 134 67.28 -36.28 27.00
CA SER A 134 66.13 -37.09 27.42
C SER A 134 65.48 -37.87 26.28
N GLY A 135 66.02 -37.79 25.06
CA GLY A 135 65.49 -38.45 23.87
C GLY A 135 64.24 -37.79 23.28
N VAL A 136 63.96 -36.53 23.62
CA VAL A 136 62.83 -35.75 23.10
C VAL A 136 63.34 -34.81 21.99
N CYS A 137 62.68 -34.81 20.84
CA CYS A 137 63.02 -33.90 19.74
C CYS A 137 62.59 -32.46 20.08
N VAL A 138 63.50 -31.49 20.03
CA VAL A 138 63.19 -30.09 20.40
C VAL A 138 62.35 -29.33 19.36
N LEU A 139 62.12 -29.92 18.18
CA LEU A 139 61.26 -29.36 17.13
C LEU A 139 59.82 -29.88 17.19
N CYS A 140 59.58 -31.08 17.76
CA CYS A 140 58.23 -31.70 17.81
C CYS A 140 57.79 -32.25 19.17
N GLY A 141 58.69 -32.36 20.16
CA GLY A 141 58.36 -32.61 21.57
C GLY A 141 58.01 -34.04 22.00
N HIS A 142 58.24 -35.09 21.18
CA HIS A 142 57.71 -36.45 21.44
C HIS A 142 58.71 -37.46 22.10
N LEU A 143 58.21 -38.39 22.94
CA LEU A 143 58.94 -39.50 23.62
C LEU A 143 58.43 -40.88 23.13
N HIS A 144 59.29 -41.89 22.96
CA HIS A 144 58.93 -43.17 22.31
C HIS A 144 58.24 -44.21 23.25
N SER A 145 57.26 -44.96 22.72
CA SER A 145 56.57 -46.12 23.36
C SER A 145 56.61 -47.37 22.45
N TRP A 146 57.43 -48.35 22.81
CA TRP A 146 57.73 -49.52 21.96
C TRP A 146 56.71 -50.66 22.12
N LYS A 147 56.27 -51.25 21.00
CA LYS A 147 55.40 -52.45 20.95
C LYS A 147 56.19 -53.74 21.18
N GLU A 148 55.48 -54.86 21.31
CA GLU A 148 56.07 -56.19 21.50
C GLU A 148 56.87 -56.67 20.28
N TRP A 149 57.78 -57.63 20.50
CA TRP A 149 58.62 -58.21 19.45
C TRP A 149 57.86 -59.22 18.60
N VAL A 150 58.02 -59.13 17.28
CA VAL A 150 57.44 -60.02 16.27
C VAL A 150 58.56 -60.77 15.55
N GLU A 151 58.50 -62.10 15.51
CA GLU A 151 59.45 -62.92 14.74
C GLU A 151 59.10 -62.95 13.25
N ILE A 152 60.12 -62.78 12.41
CA ILE A 152 60.04 -62.86 10.95
C ILE A 152 61.04 -63.92 10.45
N GLY A 153 60.53 -64.93 9.73
CA GLY A 153 61.30 -66.09 9.27
C GLY A 153 61.67 -66.03 7.79
N ALA A 154 62.81 -66.61 7.42
CA ALA A 154 63.13 -66.91 6.01
C ALA A 154 62.50 -68.25 5.58
N SER A 155 62.35 -68.47 4.28
CA SER A 155 61.55 -69.53 3.64
C SER A 155 61.59 -70.93 4.30
N ALA A 156 60.48 -71.68 4.16
CA ALA A 156 60.04 -72.85 4.93
C ALA A 156 60.95 -74.12 4.95
N SER A 157 62.27 -74.01 4.79
CA SER A 157 63.17 -75.18 4.79
C SER A 157 64.45 -75.07 5.63
N SER A 158 64.70 -73.98 6.40
CA SER A 158 65.96 -73.85 7.16
C SER A 158 65.85 -73.47 8.65
N GLY A 159 64.67 -73.18 9.20
CA GLY A 159 64.46 -73.04 10.64
C GLY A 159 65.25 -71.91 11.34
N LYS A 160 65.56 -70.79 10.66
CA LYS A 160 66.28 -69.63 11.22
C LYS A 160 65.44 -68.34 11.11
N SER A 161 65.33 -67.56 12.19
CA SER A 161 64.48 -66.35 12.31
C SER A 161 65.21 -65.12 12.88
N ALA A 162 64.66 -63.92 12.67
CA ALA A 162 65.00 -62.66 13.33
C ALA A 162 63.75 -62.07 14.00
N ALA A 163 63.90 -61.20 14.99
CA ALA A 163 62.76 -60.53 15.64
C ALA A 163 62.86 -59.02 15.51
N ILE A 164 61.72 -58.34 15.32
CA ILE A 164 61.63 -56.88 15.23
C ILE A 164 60.56 -56.32 16.18
N ARG A 165 60.74 -55.10 16.67
CA ARG A 165 59.69 -54.33 17.35
C ARG A 165 59.67 -52.89 16.85
N TYR A 166 58.56 -52.20 17.01
CA TYR A 166 58.38 -50.85 16.49
C TYR A 166 57.67 -49.95 17.51
N CYS A 167 57.89 -48.64 17.37
CA CYS A 167 57.19 -47.60 18.11
C CYS A 167 56.15 -46.96 17.18
N ASP A 168 55.04 -46.49 17.75
CA ASP A 168 53.98 -45.82 16.97
C ASP A 168 54.50 -44.58 16.23
N CYS A 169 55.66 -44.02 16.58
CA CYS A 169 56.30 -42.92 15.85
C CYS A 169 57.05 -43.33 14.57
N GLY A 170 57.11 -44.63 14.23
CA GLY A 170 57.80 -45.15 13.05
C GLY A 170 59.23 -45.64 13.28
N ALA A 171 59.76 -45.49 14.50
CA ALA A 171 61.05 -46.06 14.85
C ALA A 171 60.96 -47.59 14.96
N LEU A 172 61.97 -48.30 14.42
CA LEU A 172 62.01 -49.76 14.35
C LEU A 172 63.32 -50.28 14.91
N GLU A 173 63.25 -51.36 15.68
CA GLU A 173 64.39 -52.02 16.30
C GLU A 173 64.37 -53.51 15.92
N ALA A 174 65.51 -54.06 15.49
CA ALA A 174 65.63 -55.44 15.03
C ALA A 174 66.74 -56.17 15.78
N LYS A 175 66.53 -57.44 16.12
CA LYS A 175 67.54 -58.32 16.70
C LYS A 175 67.63 -59.65 15.94
N SER A 176 68.85 -60.08 15.66
CA SER A 176 69.13 -61.40 15.08
C SER A 176 68.99 -62.47 16.16
N LEU A 177 68.34 -63.60 15.84
CA LEU A 177 68.27 -64.76 16.74
C LEU A 177 69.35 -65.82 16.41
N ILE A 178 70.34 -65.48 15.57
CA ILE A 178 71.42 -66.37 15.15
C ILE A 178 72.71 -66.09 15.95
N ALA A 179 73.28 -67.10 16.59
CA ALA A 179 74.64 -67.06 17.13
C ALA A 179 75.66 -67.41 16.02
N GLY A 180 76.47 -66.42 15.60
CA GLY A 180 77.73 -66.66 14.89
C GLY A 180 77.73 -66.61 13.35
N CYS A 181 77.37 -65.48 12.74
CA CYS A 181 77.74 -65.21 11.35
C CYS A 181 78.49 -63.87 11.25
N SER A 182 79.81 -63.94 11.16
CA SER A 182 80.75 -62.81 11.09
C SER A 182 81.13 -62.53 9.64
N HIS A 183 80.30 -61.80 8.92
CA HIS A 183 80.59 -61.35 7.55
C HIS A 183 80.61 -59.83 7.49
N THR A 184 81.62 -59.27 6.82
CA THR A 184 81.72 -57.84 6.50
C THR A 184 81.16 -57.57 5.10
N PHE A 185 80.44 -56.46 4.96
CA PHE A 185 79.79 -56.04 3.73
C PHE A 185 80.25 -54.63 3.38
N ASN A 186 80.30 -54.30 2.09
CA ASN A 186 80.63 -52.95 1.63
C ASN A 186 79.40 -52.03 1.57
N ASP A 187 79.62 -50.76 1.28
CA ASP A 187 78.62 -49.68 1.30
C ASP A 187 77.43 -49.88 0.33
N VAL A 188 77.51 -50.87 -0.57
CA VAL A 188 76.45 -51.27 -1.51
C VAL A 188 75.85 -52.66 -1.19
N GLY A 189 76.09 -53.17 0.02
CA GLY A 189 75.39 -54.34 0.57
C GLY A 189 75.81 -55.69 -0.02
N VAL A 190 77.03 -55.78 -0.59
CA VAL A 190 77.59 -57.03 -1.13
C VAL A 190 78.57 -57.62 -0.13
N CYS A 191 78.46 -58.92 0.17
CA CYS A 191 79.39 -59.58 1.07
C CYS A 191 80.77 -59.66 0.41
N THR A 192 81.80 -59.11 1.06
CA THR A 192 83.16 -59.06 0.50
C THR A 192 83.85 -60.43 0.50
N ALA A 193 83.33 -61.41 1.25
CA ALA A 193 83.91 -62.75 1.32
C ALA A 193 83.41 -63.72 0.24
N CYS A 194 82.17 -63.58 -0.21
CA CYS A 194 81.51 -64.58 -1.05
C CYS A 194 80.70 -63.99 -2.23
N GLY A 195 80.66 -62.67 -2.38
CA GLY A 195 80.19 -62.00 -3.60
C GLY A 195 78.69 -62.01 -3.85
N HIS A 196 77.87 -62.57 -2.95
CA HIS A 196 76.41 -62.56 -3.07
C HIS A 196 75.76 -61.39 -2.31
N LYS A 197 74.68 -60.86 -2.89
CA LYS A 197 73.81 -59.83 -2.33
C LYS A 197 72.75 -60.48 -1.44
N HIS A 198 72.23 -59.75 -0.45
CA HIS A 198 71.11 -60.25 0.34
C HIS A 198 69.91 -60.58 -0.57
N ALA A 199 69.42 -61.81 -0.47
CA ALA A 199 68.11 -62.19 -0.98
C ALA A 199 67.12 -62.09 0.19
N PHE A 200 66.45 -60.94 0.31
CA PHE A 200 65.40 -60.76 1.30
C PHE A 200 64.15 -61.54 0.85
N GLY A 201 63.58 -62.31 1.78
CA GLY A 201 62.44 -63.17 1.52
C GLY A 201 61.13 -62.40 1.40
N GLN A 202 60.05 -63.01 1.88
CA GLN A 202 58.71 -62.41 1.81
C GLN A 202 58.64 -61.14 2.66
N TRP A 203 57.98 -60.10 2.13
CA TRP A 203 57.71 -58.86 2.85
C TRP A 203 56.53 -59.04 3.80
N HIS A 204 56.69 -58.58 5.04
CA HIS A 204 55.66 -58.57 6.07
C HIS A 204 55.25 -57.13 6.39
N HIS A 205 53.94 -56.84 6.35
CA HIS A 205 53.41 -55.54 6.74
C HIS A 205 53.53 -55.35 8.26
N ILE A 206 54.21 -54.29 8.67
CA ILE A 206 54.46 -53.96 10.09
C ILE A 206 53.46 -52.90 10.55
N VAL A 207 53.33 -51.83 9.78
CA VAL A 207 52.30 -50.80 9.97
C VAL A 207 51.60 -50.58 8.64
N ALA A 208 50.28 -50.73 8.62
CA ALA A 208 49.50 -50.44 7.43
C ALA A 208 49.54 -48.94 7.12
N ALA A 209 49.68 -48.58 5.85
CA ALA A 209 49.50 -47.20 5.43
C ALA A 209 48.04 -46.79 5.61
N THR A 210 47.81 -45.56 6.08
CA THR A 210 46.46 -44.98 6.20
C THR A 210 46.38 -43.68 5.39
N CYS A 211 45.21 -43.05 5.37
CA CYS A 211 44.86 -41.89 4.53
C CYS A 211 45.66 -40.60 4.80
N GLY A 212 46.64 -40.63 5.70
CA GLY A 212 47.56 -39.52 5.96
C GLY A 212 48.83 -39.95 6.70
N ARG A 213 49.08 -41.27 6.83
CA ARG A 213 50.23 -41.81 7.54
C ARG A 213 50.86 -42.93 6.73
N HIS A 214 52.14 -42.78 6.42
CA HIS A 214 52.92 -43.79 5.73
C HIS A 214 52.96 -45.10 6.54
N GLY A 215 52.78 -46.21 5.84
CA GLY A 215 52.95 -47.55 6.42
C GLY A 215 54.40 -48.00 6.35
N THR A 216 54.72 -49.15 6.93
CA THR A 216 56.05 -49.77 6.84
C THR A 216 55.91 -51.27 6.68
N GLN A 217 56.63 -51.85 5.74
CA GLN A 217 56.83 -53.30 5.61
C GLN A 217 58.30 -53.65 5.79
N ALA A 218 58.58 -54.86 6.25
CA ALA A 218 59.94 -55.35 6.46
C ALA A 218 60.12 -56.75 5.87
N ALA A 219 61.31 -57.05 5.38
CA ALA A 219 61.70 -58.38 4.91
C ALA A 219 63.03 -58.80 5.54
N ALA A 220 63.14 -60.08 5.88
CA ALA A 220 64.35 -60.66 6.43
C ALA A 220 65.07 -61.53 5.38
N CYS A 221 66.39 -61.47 5.39
CA CYS A 221 67.27 -62.38 4.65
C CYS A 221 67.59 -63.60 5.53
N GLU A 222 67.92 -64.74 4.92
CA GLU A 222 68.31 -65.97 5.63
C GLU A 222 69.48 -65.80 6.61
N CYS A 223 70.31 -64.76 6.42
CA CYS A 223 71.40 -64.41 7.33
C CYS A 223 70.95 -63.60 8.57
N GLY A 224 69.66 -63.29 8.71
CA GLY A 224 69.09 -62.52 9.82
C GLY A 224 69.10 -60.99 9.64
N ALA A 225 69.59 -60.48 8.50
CA ALA A 225 69.51 -59.05 8.19
C ALA A 225 68.07 -58.67 7.81
N VAL A 226 67.60 -57.52 8.30
CA VAL A 226 66.26 -57.00 8.03
C VAL A 226 66.37 -55.71 7.22
N THR A 227 65.54 -55.57 6.19
CA THR A 227 65.35 -54.34 5.45
C THR A 227 63.90 -53.87 5.58
N THR A 228 63.68 -52.56 5.51
CA THR A 228 62.35 -51.95 5.62
C THR A 228 62.06 -51.11 4.38
N GLN A 229 60.79 -51.02 4.03
CA GLN A 229 60.29 -50.14 2.99
C GLN A 229 59.09 -49.36 3.51
N THR A 230 59.11 -48.05 3.28
CA THR A 230 57.99 -47.15 3.57
C THR A 230 56.91 -47.33 2.51
N LEU A 231 55.67 -47.55 2.96
CA LEU A 231 54.50 -47.57 2.11
C LEU A 231 53.92 -46.15 2.07
N SER A 232 53.62 -45.63 0.88
CA SER A 232 52.97 -44.32 0.72
C SER A 232 51.63 -44.29 1.47
N ALA A 233 51.36 -43.18 2.17
CA ALA A 233 50.02 -42.92 2.71
C ALA A 233 48.99 -43.00 1.57
N THR A 234 47.82 -43.55 1.83
CA THR A 234 46.76 -43.67 0.81
C THR A 234 46.17 -42.27 0.54
N GLU A 235 45.89 -41.92 -0.70
CA GLU A 235 45.72 -40.52 -1.11
C GLU A 235 44.39 -39.86 -0.74
N GLU A 236 43.43 -40.55 -0.11
CA GLU A 236 42.09 -39.98 0.10
C GLU A 236 41.54 -40.23 1.51
N HIS A 237 41.14 -39.15 2.18
CA HIS A 237 40.36 -39.21 3.41
C HIS A 237 38.90 -39.59 3.10
N GLN A 238 38.38 -40.61 3.78
CA GLN A 238 36.96 -40.98 3.72
C GLN A 238 36.23 -40.39 4.93
N PHE A 239 35.66 -39.21 4.74
CA PHE A 239 34.89 -38.50 5.76
C PHE A 239 33.44 -39.01 5.82
N ILE A 240 32.95 -39.23 7.03
CA ILE A 240 31.53 -39.52 7.30
C ILE A 240 30.90 -38.35 8.05
N ASP A 241 29.64 -38.07 7.71
CA ASP A 241 28.84 -37.02 8.32
C ASP A 241 28.37 -37.46 9.71
N VAL A 242 28.61 -36.63 10.72
CA VAL A 242 28.22 -36.87 12.13
C VAL A 242 27.34 -35.75 12.69
N GLY A 243 26.84 -34.83 11.86
CA GLY A 243 25.97 -33.72 12.27
C GLY A 243 26.54 -32.31 11.96
N SER A 244 25.66 -31.31 11.99
CA SER A 244 25.70 -30.00 11.30
C SER A 244 26.90 -29.05 11.51
N GLU A 245 27.96 -29.45 12.22
CA GLU A 245 29.13 -28.59 12.46
C GLU A 245 30.46 -29.13 11.91
N TYR A 246 30.65 -30.45 11.76
CA TYR A 246 31.90 -31.01 11.21
C TYR A 246 31.77 -32.47 10.76
N MET A 247 32.57 -32.87 9.77
CA MET A 247 32.74 -34.27 9.36
C MET A 247 33.94 -34.93 10.05
N VAL A 248 33.90 -36.25 10.23
CA VAL A 248 35.00 -37.02 10.86
C VAL A 248 35.49 -38.11 9.92
N CYS A 249 36.80 -38.22 9.71
CA CYS A 249 37.38 -39.31 8.92
C CYS A 249 37.33 -40.61 9.73
N GLN A 250 36.66 -41.63 9.19
CA GLN A 250 36.43 -42.89 9.91
C GLN A 250 37.73 -43.67 10.19
N ALA A 251 38.78 -43.43 9.38
CA ALA A 251 40.06 -44.12 9.48
C ALA A 251 41.07 -43.45 10.43
N CYS A 252 40.98 -42.13 10.66
CA CYS A 252 41.99 -41.39 11.44
C CYS A 252 41.43 -40.38 12.46
N GLY A 253 40.13 -40.13 12.48
CA GLY A 253 39.48 -39.22 13.43
C GLY A 253 39.65 -37.72 13.14
N ALA A 254 40.26 -37.34 12.01
CA ALA A 254 40.42 -35.93 11.61
C ALA A 254 39.05 -35.26 11.41
N ARG A 255 38.93 -33.99 11.87
CA ARG A 255 37.71 -33.18 11.79
C ARG A 255 37.79 -32.16 10.66
N HIS A 256 36.74 -32.06 9.84
CA HIS A 256 36.58 -31.04 8.80
C HIS A 256 35.41 -30.12 9.16
N TYR A 257 35.68 -28.83 9.40
CA TYR A 257 34.68 -27.82 9.72
C TYR A 257 34.26 -27.07 8.46
N HIS A 258 32.96 -26.92 8.23
CA HIS A 258 32.44 -26.22 7.06
C HIS A 258 32.68 -24.71 7.19
N GLN A 259 33.40 -24.13 6.22
CA GLN A 259 33.45 -22.68 6.02
C GLN A 259 32.59 -22.35 4.81
N PHE A 260 31.40 -21.79 5.07
CA PHE A 260 30.47 -21.33 4.05
C PHE A 260 30.83 -19.89 3.65
N GLY A 261 30.85 -19.61 2.33
CA GLY A 261 31.11 -18.27 1.78
C GLY A 261 29.94 -17.31 2.00
N GLU A 262 29.93 -16.21 1.23
CA GLU A 262 28.78 -15.29 1.21
C GLU A 262 27.50 -16.03 0.78
N TYR A 263 26.40 -15.72 1.47
CA TYR A 263 25.09 -16.24 1.15
C TYR A 263 24.55 -15.52 -0.08
N VAL A 264 24.21 -16.28 -1.12
CA VAL A 264 23.64 -15.75 -2.35
C VAL A 264 22.15 -16.07 -2.37
N THR A 265 21.30 -15.08 -2.66
CA THR A 265 19.86 -15.30 -2.85
C THR A 265 19.65 -16.18 -4.09
N VAL A 266 19.05 -17.35 -3.89
CA VAL A 266 18.75 -18.32 -4.95
C VAL A 266 17.25 -18.42 -5.24
N GLU A 267 16.42 -17.99 -4.28
CA GLU A 267 14.99 -17.76 -4.45
C GLU A 267 14.66 -16.43 -3.77
N GLU A 268 14.14 -15.45 -4.50
CA GLU A 268 13.68 -14.18 -3.91
C GLU A 268 12.41 -14.41 -3.06
N PRO A 269 12.24 -13.69 -1.93
CA PRO A 269 10.99 -13.74 -1.16
C PRO A 269 9.83 -13.10 -1.92
N SER A 270 8.62 -13.58 -1.65
CA SER A 270 7.34 -13.04 -2.14
C SER A 270 6.32 -12.99 -1.00
N CYS A 271 5.19 -12.32 -1.20
CA CYS A 271 4.10 -12.25 -0.22
C CYS A 271 3.50 -13.63 0.13
N SER A 272 3.63 -14.66 -0.72
CA SER A 272 3.14 -16.02 -0.43
C SER A 272 4.23 -16.99 0.02
N LYS A 273 5.49 -16.74 -0.34
CA LYS A 273 6.57 -17.71 -0.19
C LYS A 273 7.85 -17.04 0.31
N ALA A 274 8.40 -17.59 1.38
CA ALA A 274 9.70 -17.18 1.91
C ALA A 274 10.80 -17.42 0.87
N GLY A 275 11.75 -16.48 0.78
CA GLY A 275 12.92 -16.60 -0.09
C GLY A 275 13.96 -17.54 0.49
N LYS A 276 15.00 -17.85 -0.28
CA LYS A 276 16.11 -18.70 0.15
C LYS A 276 17.44 -18.12 -0.27
N GLN A 277 18.37 -18.11 0.68
CA GLN A 277 19.78 -17.90 0.43
C GLN A 277 20.55 -19.19 0.62
N LEU A 278 21.56 -19.38 -0.22
CA LEU A 278 22.37 -20.58 -0.22
C LEU A 278 23.85 -20.19 -0.16
N ALA A 279 24.60 -20.84 0.71
CA ALA A 279 26.05 -20.71 0.79
C ALA A 279 26.68 -22.09 0.59
N LEU A 280 27.67 -22.15 -0.30
CA LEU A 280 28.40 -23.37 -0.62
C LEU A 280 29.73 -23.38 0.13
N CYS A 281 30.05 -24.52 0.74
CA CYS A 281 31.38 -24.81 1.23
C CYS A 281 32.21 -25.39 0.07
N ALA A 282 33.53 -25.16 0.05
CA ALA A 282 34.43 -25.68 -0.98
C ALA A 282 34.42 -27.22 -1.12
N CYS A 283 33.90 -27.96 -0.12
CA CYS A 283 33.70 -29.40 -0.18
C CYS A 283 32.39 -29.85 -0.85
N GLY A 284 31.57 -28.92 -1.36
CA GLY A 284 30.30 -29.21 -2.03
C GLY A 284 29.08 -29.29 -1.12
N GLN A 285 29.24 -29.16 0.20
CA GLN A 285 28.13 -29.08 1.15
C GLN A 285 27.44 -27.71 1.08
N ARG A 286 26.11 -27.71 1.20
CA ARG A 286 25.26 -26.52 1.13
C ARG A 286 24.67 -26.15 2.48
N SER A 287 24.65 -24.86 2.79
CA SER A 287 23.91 -24.27 3.91
C SER A 287 22.82 -23.36 3.36
N GLU A 288 21.60 -23.53 3.85
CA GLU A 288 20.43 -22.80 3.41
C GLU A 288 19.93 -21.88 4.53
N LYS A 289 19.58 -20.64 4.19
CA LYS A 289 18.91 -19.68 5.08
C LYS A 289 17.60 -19.21 4.44
N GLU A 290 16.55 -19.18 5.24
CA GLU A 290 15.25 -18.66 4.82
C GLU A 290 15.24 -17.13 4.93
N ILE A 291 14.76 -16.45 3.89
CA ILE A 291 14.45 -15.01 3.92
C ILE A 291 12.96 -14.89 4.24
N PRO A 292 12.55 -14.12 5.27
CA PRO A 292 11.14 -13.86 5.54
C PRO A 292 10.39 -13.39 4.29
N LYS A 293 9.10 -13.70 4.22
CA LYS A 293 8.21 -13.14 3.19
C LYS A 293 8.29 -11.62 3.22
N ASN A 294 8.25 -10.98 2.05
CA ASN A 294 8.08 -9.53 1.95
C ASN A 294 6.57 -9.18 1.92
N ASP A 295 6.25 -7.95 2.30
CA ASP A 295 4.87 -7.44 2.25
C ASP A 295 4.49 -6.90 0.84
N GLU A 296 5.37 -7.10 -0.13
CA GLU A 296 5.20 -6.65 -1.51
C GLU A 296 4.40 -7.69 -2.30
N HIS A 297 3.26 -7.25 -2.84
CA HIS A 297 2.37 -8.06 -3.66
C HIS A 297 2.57 -7.75 -5.15
N ASN A 298 2.66 -8.79 -5.98
CA ASN A 298 2.73 -8.68 -7.43
C ASN A 298 1.35 -8.79 -8.08
N TRP A 299 0.86 -7.71 -8.69
CA TRP A 299 -0.51 -7.58 -9.22
C TRP A 299 -0.66 -7.88 -10.73
N ALA A 300 0.26 -8.65 -11.31
CA ALA A 300 0.19 -8.98 -12.74
C ALA A 300 -1.11 -9.75 -13.10
N ASN A 301 -1.97 -9.13 -13.93
CA ASN A 301 -3.21 -9.66 -14.53
C ASN A 301 -4.50 -9.74 -13.67
N GLY A 302 -4.84 -8.66 -12.96
CA GLY A 302 -6.17 -8.51 -12.35
C GLY A 302 -6.11 -8.31 -10.85
N ALA A 303 -7.26 -8.05 -10.23
CA ALA A 303 -7.42 -7.65 -8.83
C ALA A 303 -6.87 -8.63 -7.77
N ALA A 304 -6.15 -9.69 -8.14
CA ALA A 304 -5.55 -10.65 -7.22
C ALA A 304 -4.04 -10.74 -7.44
N CYS A 305 -3.28 -10.79 -6.36
CA CYS A 305 -1.84 -10.97 -6.41
C CYS A 305 -1.53 -12.31 -7.08
N ALA A 306 -0.69 -12.31 -8.12
CA ALA A 306 -0.29 -13.50 -8.86
C ALA A 306 0.36 -14.56 -7.95
N ASP A 307 0.97 -14.14 -6.84
CA ASP A 307 1.72 -15.01 -5.93
C ASP A 307 0.89 -15.58 -4.78
N CYS A 308 -0.04 -14.81 -4.20
CA CYS A 308 -0.82 -15.25 -3.02
C CYS A 308 -2.34 -15.31 -3.23
N GLY A 309 -2.85 -14.79 -4.35
CA GLY A 309 -4.28 -14.68 -4.62
C GLY A 309 -5.01 -13.69 -3.71
N ALA A 310 -4.30 -12.97 -2.81
CA ALA A 310 -4.90 -11.89 -2.05
C ALA A 310 -5.43 -10.85 -3.02
N LEU A 311 -6.61 -10.29 -2.74
CA LEU A 311 -7.15 -9.22 -3.56
C LEU A 311 -6.35 -7.94 -3.30
N CYS A 312 -6.05 -7.20 -4.36
CA CYS A 312 -5.43 -5.89 -4.28
C CYS A 312 -6.29 -5.02 -3.36
N PRO A 313 -5.74 -4.46 -2.27
CA PRO A 313 -6.47 -3.52 -1.42
C PRO A 313 -6.99 -2.30 -2.19
N ASP A 314 -6.41 -2.06 -3.37
CA ASP A 314 -6.70 -0.92 -4.24
C ASP A 314 -7.47 -1.34 -5.51
N GLY A 315 -7.94 -2.58 -5.58
CA GLY A 315 -8.67 -3.11 -6.74
C GLY A 315 -7.80 -3.27 -8.00
N TYR A 316 -8.45 -3.58 -9.12
CA TYR A 316 -7.79 -3.60 -10.43
C TYR A 316 -7.56 -2.15 -10.90
N VAL A 317 -6.30 -1.75 -10.96
CA VAL A 317 -5.89 -0.47 -11.54
C VAL A 317 -5.67 -0.66 -13.03
N PHE A 318 -6.35 0.14 -13.83
CA PHE A 318 -6.12 0.19 -15.27
C PHE A 318 -5.81 1.63 -15.69
N THR A 319 -5.15 1.75 -16.83
CA THR A 319 -4.80 3.04 -17.42
C THR A 319 -5.62 3.23 -18.69
N ASP A 320 -6.24 4.39 -18.85
CA ASP A 320 -6.95 4.73 -20.09
C ASP A 320 -5.97 5.20 -21.19
N ASP A 321 -6.49 5.45 -22.39
CA ASP A 321 -5.70 5.91 -23.55
C ASP A 321 -5.04 7.28 -23.33
N GLU A 322 -5.51 8.05 -22.34
CA GLU A 322 -4.97 9.36 -21.95
C GLU A 322 -3.89 9.24 -20.87
N GLY A 323 -3.61 8.03 -20.37
CA GLY A 323 -2.62 7.78 -19.33
C GLY A 323 -3.16 7.94 -17.91
N ASN A 324 -4.46 8.20 -17.72
CA ASN A 324 -5.05 8.30 -16.39
C ASN A 324 -5.21 6.91 -15.77
N ARG A 325 -4.86 6.78 -14.49
CA ARG A 325 -5.03 5.55 -13.71
C ARG A 325 -6.40 5.53 -13.04
N TRP A 326 -7.08 4.40 -13.07
CA TRP A 326 -8.45 4.20 -12.57
C TRP A 326 -8.59 2.89 -11.80
N GLN A 327 -9.42 2.89 -10.77
CA GLN A 327 -9.92 1.72 -10.05
C GLN A 327 -11.43 1.61 -10.25
N LYS A 328 -11.97 0.37 -10.28
CA LYS A 328 -13.41 0.15 -10.12
C LYS A 328 -13.75 -0.07 -8.64
N ASP A 329 -14.77 0.61 -8.14
CA ASP A 329 -15.37 0.27 -6.85
C ASP A 329 -16.33 -0.92 -6.98
N GLU A 330 -16.94 -1.34 -5.87
CA GLU A 330 -17.81 -2.52 -5.83
C GLU A 330 -19.12 -2.38 -6.62
N TRP A 331 -19.54 -1.14 -6.92
CA TRP A 331 -20.67 -0.84 -7.81
C TRP A 331 -20.23 -0.60 -9.26
N GLY A 332 -18.95 -0.81 -9.57
CA GLY A 332 -18.41 -0.64 -10.91
C GLY A 332 -18.15 0.82 -11.31
N ASN A 333 -18.27 1.78 -10.39
CA ASN A 333 -17.93 3.17 -10.67
C ASN A 333 -16.41 3.32 -10.78
N LEU A 334 -15.99 4.19 -11.69
CA LEU A 334 -14.58 4.49 -11.92
C LEU A 334 -14.08 5.54 -10.93
N ARG A 335 -13.06 5.19 -10.15
CA ARG A 335 -12.36 6.07 -9.21
C ARG A 335 -10.98 6.41 -9.75
N ARG A 336 -10.74 7.68 -10.03
CA ARG A 336 -9.47 8.22 -10.54
C ARG A 336 -8.34 8.14 -9.50
N TYR A 337 -7.12 7.89 -9.97
CA TYR A 337 -5.89 8.12 -9.21
C TYR A 337 -5.33 9.51 -9.44
N ASP A 338 -4.62 10.03 -8.45
CA ASP A 338 -3.82 11.25 -8.62
C ASP A 338 -2.57 11.00 -9.46
N ASP A 339 -1.99 12.13 -9.88
CA ASP A 339 -0.84 12.20 -10.77
C ASP A 339 0.44 12.50 -9.98
N LEU A 340 0.44 12.31 -8.65
CA LEU A 340 1.65 12.49 -7.86
C LEU A 340 2.73 11.52 -8.35
N PRO A 341 3.99 12.00 -8.50
CA PRO A 341 5.09 11.14 -8.90
C PRO A 341 5.27 9.95 -7.95
N ASP A 342 5.33 8.74 -8.50
CA ASP A 342 5.48 7.50 -7.69
C ASP A 342 6.81 7.45 -6.89
N ALA A 343 7.79 8.29 -7.25
CA ALA A 343 9.09 8.38 -6.60
C ALA A 343 9.15 9.42 -5.47
N LEU A 344 8.03 10.07 -5.12
CA LEU A 344 8.00 10.98 -3.97
C LEU A 344 8.27 10.21 -2.67
N ASP A 345 9.30 10.62 -1.95
CA ASP A 345 9.64 10.11 -0.63
C ASP A 345 10.22 11.27 0.19
N TYR A 346 9.59 11.55 1.33
CA TYR A 346 9.99 12.60 2.24
C TYR A 346 10.76 12.05 3.46
N GLY A 347 11.32 10.85 3.39
CA GLY A 347 12.32 10.36 4.36
C GLY A 347 11.76 10.10 5.76
N ASN A 348 10.48 9.71 5.83
CA ASN A 348 9.70 9.50 7.06
C ASN A 348 9.56 10.77 7.92
N GLU A 349 9.45 11.94 7.27
CA GLU A 349 9.14 13.20 7.95
C GLU A 349 7.80 13.13 8.69
N VAL A 350 7.75 13.69 9.90
CA VAL A 350 6.54 13.69 10.72
C VAL A 350 5.69 14.89 10.34
N ILE A 351 4.47 14.65 9.86
CA ILE A 351 3.46 15.67 9.58
C ILE A 351 2.49 15.71 10.74
N THR A 352 2.51 16.80 11.51
CA THR A 352 1.60 16.95 12.65
C THR A 352 0.36 17.72 12.27
N VAL A 353 -0.80 17.11 12.47
CA VAL A 353 -2.13 17.69 12.17
C VAL A 353 -2.80 18.10 13.48
N LEU A 354 -3.11 19.39 13.62
CA LEU A 354 -3.98 19.89 14.68
C LEU A 354 -5.44 19.67 14.29
N GLY A 355 -6.09 18.70 14.92
CA GLY A 355 -7.49 18.36 14.70
C GLY A 355 -8.43 18.90 15.78
N TRP A 356 -9.73 18.99 15.47
CA TRP A 356 -10.79 19.22 16.47
C TRP A 356 -11.18 17.90 17.15
N SER A 357 -11.11 17.83 18.49
CA SER A 357 -11.32 16.58 19.24
C SER A 357 -12.79 16.23 19.49
N ASP A 358 -13.66 17.22 19.38
CA ASP A 358 -15.11 17.17 19.59
C ASP A 358 -15.87 17.06 18.26
N VAL A 359 -15.23 16.45 17.26
CA VAL A 359 -15.85 15.97 16.03
C VAL A 359 -16.84 14.83 16.33
N GLU A 360 -17.99 14.83 15.67
CA GLU A 360 -19.11 13.94 16.00
C GLU A 360 -18.86 12.48 15.56
N LYS A 361 -18.12 12.31 14.46
CA LYS A 361 -17.76 11.00 13.90
C LYS A 361 -16.25 10.89 13.66
N PRO A 362 -15.64 9.67 13.66
CA PRO A 362 -14.21 9.50 13.36
C PRO A 362 -13.73 10.20 12.08
N GLU A 363 -12.80 11.15 12.17
CA GLU A 363 -12.32 11.92 10.99
C GLU A 363 -10.84 11.62 10.68
N PHE A 364 -10.03 11.68 11.73
CA PHE A 364 -8.57 11.77 11.61
C PHE A 364 -7.87 10.42 11.66
N GLN A 365 -8.19 9.63 12.67
CA GLN A 365 -7.54 8.37 12.96
C GLN A 365 -8.57 7.37 13.47
N LYS A 366 -8.24 6.10 13.29
CA LYS A 366 -9.02 5.00 13.83
C LYS A 366 -9.14 5.14 15.35
N ALA A 367 -10.37 5.13 15.85
CA ALA A 367 -10.62 5.13 17.29
C ALA A 367 -10.06 3.85 17.94
N ALA A 368 -9.50 3.99 19.14
CA ALA A 368 -8.90 2.86 19.86
C ALA A 368 -9.95 1.76 20.12
N GLY A 369 -9.70 0.56 19.62
CA GLY A 369 -10.60 -0.59 19.78
C GLY A 369 -11.78 -0.64 18.81
N ALA A 370 -11.94 0.35 17.93
CA ALA A 370 -12.96 0.30 16.89
C ALA A 370 -12.61 -0.75 15.82
N ASP A 371 -13.60 -1.47 15.31
CA ASP A 371 -13.47 -2.47 14.25
C ASP A 371 -14.52 -2.31 13.14
N ASP A 372 -15.24 -1.18 13.16
CA ASP A 372 -16.20 -0.81 12.12
C ASP A 372 -15.51 -0.45 10.78
N ALA A 373 -16.27 -0.58 9.69
CA ALA A 373 -15.77 -0.38 8.33
C ALA A 373 -15.19 1.02 8.12
N ARG A 374 -15.83 2.07 8.68
CA ARG A 374 -15.41 3.48 8.55
C ARG A 374 -14.06 3.71 9.23
N SER A 375 -13.91 3.23 10.47
CA SER A 375 -12.66 3.28 11.22
C SER A 375 -11.52 2.50 10.54
N LEU A 376 -11.82 1.37 9.91
CA LEU A 376 -10.84 0.60 9.15
C LEU A 376 -10.41 1.33 7.86
N ALA A 377 -11.35 1.92 7.14
CA ALA A 377 -11.06 2.70 5.94
C ALA A 377 -10.18 3.92 6.23
N ILE A 378 -10.42 4.62 7.35
CA ILE A 378 -9.58 5.73 7.82
C ILE A 378 -8.15 5.26 8.12
N ALA A 379 -7.98 4.13 8.81
CA ALA A 379 -6.65 3.57 9.08
C ALA A 379 -5.92 3.19 7.78
N GLN A 380 -6.62 2.58 6.83
CA GLN A 380 -6.05 2.20 5.54
C GLN A 380 -5.65 3.40 4.70
N ARG A 381 -6.49 4.44 4.64
CA ARG A 381 -6.19 5.72 3.99
C ARG A 381 -4.90 6.32 4.56
N ASN A 382 -4.82 6.46 5.88
CA ASN A 382 -3.64 7.06 6.52
C ASN A 382 -2.37 6.24 6.23
N ALA A 383 -2.44 4.91 6.37
CA ALA A 383 -1.30 4.04 6.09
C ALA A 383 -0.87 4.06 4.60
N ALA A 384 -1.81 4.29 3.67
CA ALA A 384 -1.50 4.45 2.26
C ALA A 384 -0.77 5.77 2.00
N VAL A 385 -1.21 6.87 2.61
CA VAL A 385 -0.52 8.18 2.53
C VAL A 385 0.90 8.09 3.10
N GLU A 386 1.06 7.52 4.31
CA GLU A 386 2.35 7.35 4.97
C GLU A 386 3.33 6.53 4.13
N ARG A 387 2.87 5.39 3.60
CA ARG A 387 3.69 4.50 2.76
C ARG A 387 4.09 5.15 1.45
N ARG A 388 3.15 5.86 0.80
CA ARG A 388 3.34 6.38 -0.55
C ARG A 388 4.24 7.60 -0.59
N LEU A 389 4.16 8.46 0.42
CA LEU A 389 4.95 9.69 0.49
C LEU A 389 6.17 9.57 1.39
N GLY A 390 6.34 8.45 2.11
CA GLY A 390 7.37 8.30 3.12
C GLY A 390 7.22 9.37 4.21
N VAL A 391 6.05 9.47 4.82
CA VAL A 391 5.75 10.40 5.94
C VAL A 391 5.14 9.65 7.11
N THR A 392 5.15 10.25 8.30
CA THR A 392 4.38 9.77 9.46
C THR A 392 3.31 10.81 9.82
N LEU A 393 2.05 10.40 9.87
CA LEU A 393 0.94 11.28 10.27
C LEU A 393 0.78 11.26 11.80
N ASN A 394 0.94 12.41 12.43
CA ASN A 394 0.77 12.58 13.87
C ASN A 394 -0.43 13.49 14.15
N PHE A 395 -1.41 13.02 14.92
CA PHE A 395 -2.62 13.77 15.22
C PHE A 395 -2.59 14.32 16.63
N VAL A 396 -2.69 15.65 16.75
CA VAL A 396 -2.86 16.36 18.03
C VAL A 396 -4.24 17.00 17.99
N THR A 397 -5.11 16.68 18.93
CA THR A 397 -6.50 17.17 18.89
C THR A 397 -6.89 17.99 20.11
N VAL A 398 -7.63 19.09 19.91
CA VAL A 398 -8.22 19.93 20.95
C VAL A 398 -9.67 20.30 20.58
N PRO A 399 -10.57 20.65 21.51
CA PRO A 399 -11.94 21.02 21.16
C PRO A 399 -12.00 22.21 20.20
N GLY A 400 -12.79 22.08 19.12
CA GLY A 400 -12.85 23.03 18.01
C GLY A 400 -14.21 23.12 17.32
N ASN A 401 -15.28 22.55 17.88
CA ASN A 401 -16.63 22.71 17.36
C ASN A 401 -17.19 24.13 17.58
N SER A 402 -18.47 24.35 17.25
CA SER A 402 -19.17 25.64 17.36
C SER A 402 -19.06 26.32 18.74
N SER A 403 -18.98 25.54 19.83
CA SER A 403 -18.85 26.08 21.20
C SER A 403 -17.39 26.39 21.59
N SER A 404 -16.43 25.93 20.79
CA SER A 404 -14.99 25.97 21.09
C SER A 404 -14.18 26.84 20.11
N ILE A 405 -14.84 27.55 19.18
CA ILE A 405 -14.21 28.39 18.14
C ILE A 405 -13.13 29.32 18.74
N ASN A 406 -13.52 30.15 19.72
CA ASN A 406 -12.61 31.15 20.29
C ASN A 406 -11.41 30.53 21.01
N SER A 407 -11.61 29.42 21.73
CA SER A 407 -10.53 28.71 22.40
C SER A 407 -9.57 28.02 21.43
N PHE A 408 -10.10 27.47 20.32
CA PHE A 408 -9.28 26.86 19.28
C PHE A 408 -8.42 27.91 18.58
N VAL A 409 -9.02 29.04 18.16
CA VAL A 409 -8.30 30.17 17.56
C VAL A 409 -7.22 30.71 18.51
N ALA A 410 -7.52 30.86 19.81
CA ALA A 410 -6.53 31.30 20.79
C ALA A 410 -5.37 30.29 20.97
N HIS A 411 -5.64 28.98 20.87
CA HIS A 411 -4.62 27.94 20.90
C HIS A 411 -3.67 28.07 19.70
N VAL A 412 -4.21 28.21 18.50
CA VAL A 412 -3.42 28.41 17.26
C VAL A 412 -2.63 29.71 17.34
N LYS A 413 -3.25 30.80 17.82
CA LYS A 413 -2.58 32.10 17.99
C LYS A 413 -1.41 32.04 18.95
N THR A 414 -1.55 31.32 20.05
CA THR A 414 -0.45 31.14 21.01
C THR A 414 0.73 30.42 20.36
N ALA A 415 0.47 29.40 19.54
CA ALA A 415 1.51 28.71 18.79
C ALA A 415 2.18 29.67 17.79
N PHE A 416 1.39 30.41 17.02
CA PHE A 416 1.86 31.39 16.04
C PHE A 416 2.74 32.49 16.67
N ASP A 417 2.26 33.17 17.71
CA ASP A 417 2.98 34.26 18.39
C ASP A 417 4.28 33.78 19.05
N SER A 418 4.33 32.52 19.49
CA SER A 418 5.50 31.97 20.16
C SER A 418 6.64 31.58 19.21
N GLY A 419 6.32 31.37 17.92
CA GLY A 419 7.25 30.81 16.94
C GLY A 419 7.70 29.36 17.26
N LEU A 420 6.99 28.66 18.14
CA LEU A 420 7.24 27.26 18.52
C LEU A 420 6.08 26.40 18.03
N ALA A 421 5.97 26.27 16.71
CA ALA A 421 4.89 25.49 16.12
C ALA A 421 5.00 24.02 16.49
N LYS A 422 3.85 23.40 16.74
CA LYS A 422 3.74 21.96 17.03
C LYS A 422 2.92 21.21 16.00
N PHE A 423 2.53 21.87 14.91
CA PHE A 423 1.68 21.33 13.86
C PHE A 423 1.96 22.03 12.54
N ASP A 424 1.78 21.27 11.46
CA ASP A 424 1.96 21.67 10.07
C ASP A 424 0.61 21.97 9.39
N LEU A 425 -0.38 21.13 9.69
CA LEU A 425 -1.72 21.20 9.15
C LEU A 425 -2.72 21.50 10.27
N ILE A 426 -3.81 22.19 9.92
CA ILE A 426 -4.96 22.42 10.79
C ILE A 426 -6.17 21.80 10.11
N ALA A 427 -6.90 20.95 10.83
CA ALA A 427 -8.13 20.33 10.36
C ALA A 427 -9.23 20.59 11.38
N THR A 428 -10.18 21.46 11.03
CA THR A 428 -11.13 22.01 12.01
C THR A 428 -12.54 22.14 11.45
N TYR A 429 -13.51 22.32 12.35
CA TYR A 429 -14.90 22.66 12.05
C TYR A 429 -14.98 23.86 11.10
N SER A 430 -15.87 23.81 10.11
CA SER A 430 -15.99 24.81 9.04
C SER A 430 -16.03 26.28 9.53
N ARG A 431 -16.82 26.59 10.57
CA ARG A 431 -16.89 27.97 11.13
C ARG A 431 -15.64 28.35 11.93
N THR A 432 -14.95 27.37 12.53
CA THR A 432 -13.66 27.59 13.19
C THR A 432 -12.58 27.90 12.16
N HIS A 433 -12.62 27.25 10.99
CA HIS A 433 -11.78 27.60 9.86
C HIS A 433 -12.03 29.04 9.40
N GLY A 434 -13.30 29.46 9.27
CA GLY A 434 -13.64 30.85 8.95
C GLY A 434 -13.05 31.87 9.94
N ALA A 435 -13.06 31.57 11.24
CA ALA A 435 -12.45 32.41 12.27
C ALA A 435 -10.90 32.42 12.20
N LEU A 436 -10.27 31.29 11.85
CA LEU A 436 -8.82 31.22 11.63
C LEU A 436 -8.39 31.99 10.39
N LEU A 437 -9.16 31.91 9.31
CA LEU A 437 -8.95 32.68 8.09
C LEU A 437 -8.89 34.17 8.41
N ALA A 438 -9.84 34.67 9.20
CA ALA A 438 -9.90 36.07 9.63
C ALA A 438 -8.69 36.53 10.47
N SER A 439 -7.94 35.59 11.04
CA SER A 439 -6.79 35.89 11.91
C SER A 439 -5.44 35.91 11.20
N GLY A 440 -5.37 35.59 9.91
CA GLY A 440 -4.13 35.60 9.12
C GLY A 440 -3.15 34.46 9.43
N MET A 441 -3.62 33.40 10.11
CA MET A 441 -2.77 32.28 10.57
C MET A 441 -2.72 31.08 9.59
N LEU A 442 -3.27 31.24 8.38
CA LEU A 442 -3.34 30.18 7.38
C LEU A 442 -2.50 30.56 6.14
N THR A 443 -1.86 29.58 5.54
CA THR A 443 -1.12 29.77 4.28
C THR A 443 -2.11 29.86 3.11
N ASP A 444 -1.87 30.80 2.19
CA ASP A 444 -2.55 30.81 0.89
C ASP A 444 -2.05 29.63 0.05
N ILE A 445 -2.87 28.58 -0.04
CA ILE A 445 -2.52 27.33 -0.71
C ILE A 445 -2.57 27.46 -2.24
N ALA A 446 -3.30 28.45 -2.77
CA ALA A 446 -3.32 28.74 -4.20
C ALA A 446 -2.01 29.39 -4.67
N ALA A 447 -1.28 30.04 -3.76
CA ALA A 447 -0.01 30.71 -4.05
C ALA A 447 1.23 29.82 -3.84
N ILE A 448 1.08 28.53 -3.53
CA ILE A 448 2.22 27.62 -3.32
C ILE A 448 2.91 27.33 -4.66
N GLU A 449 4.16 27.76 -4.79
CA GLU A 449 5.01 27.42 -5.94
C GLU A 449 5.25 25.91 -6.00
N ASN A 450 5.09 25.31 -7.19
CA ASN A 450 5.22 23.86 -7.41
C ASN A 450 4.27 23.02 -6.55
N SER A 451 3.09 23.57 -6.21
CA SER A 451 2.03 22.82 -5.54
C SER A 451 1.66 21.55 -6.29
N TYR A 452 1.34 20.50 -5.54
CA TYR A 452 0.80 19.24 -6.05
C TYR A 452 -0.72 19.18 -6.04
N LEU A 453 -1.41 20.19 -5.48
CA LEU A 453 -2.87 20.25 -5.47
C LEU A 453 -3.40 20.46 -6.90
N ASP A 454 -4.22 19.53 -7.38
CA ASP A 454 -4.88 19.62 -8.68
C ASP A 454 -6.40 19.68 -8.49
N PHE A 455 -6.95 20.89 -8.46
CA PHE A 455 -8.38 21.14 -8.20
C PHE A 455 -9.31 20.68 -9.32
N GLU A 456 -8.80 20.20 -10.46
CA GLU A 456 -9.59 19.56 -11.51
C GLU A 456 -9.88 18.07 -11.21
N LYS A 457 -9.28 17.52 -10.14
CA LYS A 457 -9.46 16.13 -9.74
C LYS A 457 -10.79 15.91 -8.98
N PRO A 458 -11.42 14.73 -9.12
CA PRO A 458 -12.80 14.50 -8.70
C PRO A 458 -13.03 14.44 -7.18
N TRP A 459 -11.96 14.40 -6.37
CA TRP A 459 -12.03 14.48 -4.90
C TRP A 459 -12.15 15.91 -4.39
N TRP A 460 -11.83 16.89 -5.23
CA TRP A 460 -12.11 18.29 -4.98
C TRP A 460 -13.47 18.66 -5.58
N PRO A 461 -14.35 19.34 -4.83
CA PRO A 461 -15.59 19.87 -5.39
C PRO A 461 -15.28 20.85 -6.53
N ALA A 462 -16.00 20.73 -7.65
CA ALA A 462 -15.68 21.45 -8.89
C ALA A 462 -15.63 22.99 -8.73
N ASP A 463 -16.44 23.54 -7.84
CA ASP A 463 -16.51 24.99 -7.57
C ASP A 463 -15.75 25.38 -6.28
N LEU A 464 -14.95 24.49 -5.68
CA LEU A 464 -14.29 24.72 -4.38
C LEU A 464 -13.50 26.03 -4.34
N GLN A 465 -12.65 26.28 -5.35
CA GLN A 465 -11.85 27.51 -5.42
C GLN A 465 -12.72 28.76 -5.57
N LYS A 466 -13.80 28.67 -6.34
CA LYS A 466 -14.74 29.78 -6.55
C LYS A 466 -15.57 30.08 -5.29
N GLU A 467 -15.94 29.06 -4.53
CA GLU A 467 -16.91 29.15 -3.44
C GLU A 467 -16.27 29.31 -2.06
N LEU A 468 -15.03 28.88 -1.86
CA LEU A 468 -14.27 29.07 -0.63
C LEU A 468 -13.07 30.03 -0.80
N GLY A 469 -12.70 30.36 -2.04
CA GLY A 469 -11.63 31.31 -2.33
C GLY A 469 -12.04 32.75 -2.06
N ILE A 470 -11.06 33.58 -1.72
CA ILE A 470 -11.21 35.03 -1.56
C ILE A 470 -10.33 35.68 -2.62
N GLY A 471 -10.95 35.98 -3.77
CA GLY A 471 -10.22 36.33 -4.97
C GLY A 471 -9.39 35.14 -5.49
N ASP A 472 -8.12 35.36 -5.82
CA ASP A 472 -7.23 34.28 -6.31
C ASP A 472 -6.55 33.50 -5.16
N SER A 473 -6.94 33.76 -3.91
CA SER A 473 -6.37 33.12 -2.72
C SER A 473 -7.32 32.07 -2.15
N LEU A 474 -6.75 30.97 -1.64
CA LEU A 474 -7.49 29.90 -0.99
C LEU A 474 -6.74 29.49 0.28
N TYR A 475 -7.42 29.30 1.41
CA TYR A 475 -6.77 29.04 2.70
C TYR A 475 -7.15 27.70 3.33
N GLY A 476 -7.98 26.91 2.66
CA GLY A 476 -8.37 25.59 3.10
C GLY A 476 -9.04 24.78 2.00
N VAL A 477 -9.03 23.47 2.16
CA VAL A 477 -9.66 22.50 1.26
C VAL A 477 -10.59 21.59 2.04
N THR A 478 -11.63 21.13 1.35
CA THR A 478 -12.56 20.10 1.83
C THR A 478 -13.11 19.35 0.61
N GLY A 479 -14.03 18.42 0.82
CA GLY A 479 -14.48 17.45 -0.17
C GLY A 479 -14.19 16.04 0.34
N ASP A 480 -13.76 15.14 -0.54
CA ASP A 480 -13.50 13.74 -0.17
C ASP A 480 -12.40 13.57 0.87
N ILE A 481 -11.47 14.53 1.01
CA ILE A 481 -10.48 14.54 2.10
C ILE A 481 -11.13 14.48 3.49
N SER A 482 -12.35 15.01 3.62
CA SER A 482 -13.10 15.14 4.86
C SER A 482 -14.21 14.10 4.92
N ALA A 483 -14.07 13.09 5.79
CA ALA A 483 -15.10 12.07 5.98
C ALA A 483 -16.42 12.70 6.47
N THR A 484 -16.31 13.65 7.40
CA THR A 484 -17.42 14.46 7.89
C THR A 484 -18.05 15.35 6.82
N ALA A 485 -17.34 15.70 5.73
CA ALA A 485 -17.98 16.45 4.63
C ALA A 485 -18.99 15.59 3.87
N ILE A 486 -18.69 14.29 3.74
CA ILE A 486 -19.59 13.30 3.12
C ILE A 486 -20.82 13.06 4.01
N ASP A 487 -20.62 12.96 5.32
CA ASP A 487 -21.71 12.79 6.30
C ASP A 487 -22.68 13.98 6.29
N GLU A 488 -22.15 15.20 6.18
CA GLU A 488 -22.88 16.47 6.28
C GLU A 488 -23.58 16.91 4.97
N MET A 489 -23.47 16.15 3.89
CA MET A 489 -24.14 16.47 2.63
C MET A 489 -25.67 16.41 2.78
N HIS A 490 -26.38 17.48 2.45
CA HIS A 490 -27.83 17.42 2.43
C HIS A 490 -28.34 16.63 1.22
N CYS A 491 -29.35 15.81 1.45
CA CYS A 491 -30.10 15.12 0.42
C CYS A 491 -31.60 15.09 0.75
N VAL A 492 -32.39 14.61 -0.18
CA VAL A 492 -33.81 14.32 0.03
C VAL A 492 -33.98 12.82 0.23
N TYR A 493 -34.34 12.42 1.44
CA TYR A 493 -34.83 11.07 1.71
C TYR A 493 -36.29 10.96 1.31
N PHE A 494 -36.68 9.79 0.80
CA PHE A 494 -38.07 9.48 0.55
C PHE A 494 -38.47 8.07 0.98
N ASN A 495 -39.71 7.93 1.44
CA ASN A 495 -40.30 6.65 1.82
C ASN A 495 -40.77 5.92 0.55
N GLN A 496 -40.06 4.85 0.16
CA GLN A 496 -40.38 4.12 -1.07
C GLN A 496 -41.78 3.50 -1.03
N ASN A 497 -42.21 2.98 0.13
CA ASN A 497 -43.53 2.36 0.26
C ASN A 497 -44.64 3.39 0.07
N LEU A 498 -44.50 4.54 0.73
CA LEU A 498 -45.52 5.59 0.64
C LEU A 498 -45.53 6.25 -0.75
N LEU A 499 -44.36 6.44 -1.37
CA LEU A 499 -44.27 6.94 -2.74
C LEU A 499 -45.01 6.01 -3.71
N ASN A 500 -44.79 4.71 -3.61
CA ASN A 500 -45.47 3.71 -4.45
C ASN A 500 -46.97 3.57 -4.14
N GLU A 501 -47.41 3.84 -2.90
CA GLU A 501 -48.83 3.91 -2.56
C GLU A 501 -49.51 5.11 -3.23
N LEU A 502 -48.86 6.28 -3.18
CA LEU A 502 -49.47 7.55 -3.55
C LEU A 502 -49.37 7.87 -5.05
N TYR A 503 -48.30 7.43 -5.73
CA TYR A 503 -47.96 7.91 -7.08
C TYR A 503 -47.73 6.81 -8.12
N ALA A 504 -48.34 5.63 -7.94
CA ALA A 504 -48.22 4.52 -8.89
C ALA A 504 -48.83 4.83 -10.28
N ASP A 505 -49.90 5.62 -10.32
CA ASP A 505 -50.58 5.97 -11.58
C ASP A 505 -49.75 6.96 -12.40
N GLU A 506 -49.13 7.95 -11.75
CA GLU A 506 -48.20 8.92 -12.34
C GLU A 506 -46.98 8.22 -12.92
N ALA A 507 -46.39 7.29 -12.17
CA ALA A 507 -45.27 6.47 -12.63
C ALA A 507 -45.65 5.63 -13.86
N SER A 508 -46.84 5.01 -13.82
CA SER A 508 -47.37 4.23 -14.95
C SER A 508 -47.57 5.10 -16.20
N ALA A 509 -48.06 6.33 -16.03
CA ALA A 509 -48.24 7.28 -17.13
C ALA A 509 -46.90 7.76 -17.70
N TYR A 510 -45.87 7.95 -16.86
CA TYR A 510 -44.52 8.31 -17.30
C TYR A 510 -43.92 7.22 -18.21
N PHE A 511 -43.90 5.96 -17.74
CA PHE A 511 -43.34 4.83 -18.49
C PHE A 511 -44.19 4.39 -19.68
N ALA A 512 -45.47 4.76 -19.75
CA ALA A 512 -46.27 4.56 -20.97
C ALA A 512 -45.79 5.44 -22.13
N ASN A 513 -45.17 6.59 -21.83
CA ASN A 513 -44.73 7.57 -22.82
C ASN A 513 -43.21 7.58 -23.05
N GLN A 514 -42.44 6.84 -22.25
CA GLN A 514 -40.98 6.78 -22.31
C GLN A 514 -40.48 5.36 -22.00
N ALA A 515 -39.49 4.88 -22.75
CA ALA A 515 -38.85 3.61 -22.45
C ALA A 515 -37.96 3.73 -21.20
N HIS A 516 -37.85 2.63 -20.44
CA HIS A 516 -36.86 2.46 -19.38
C HIS A 516 -35.47 2.68 -19.94
N THR A 517 -34.79 3.71 -19.44
CA THR A 517 -33.44 4.03 -19.91
C THR A 517 -32.39 3.79 -18.84
N LEU A 518 -32.77 3.85 -17.56
CA LEU A 518 -31.82 3.82 -16.43
C LEU A 518 -32.28 2.91 -15.27
N THR A 519 -33.53 2.47 -15.27
CA THR A 519 -34.10 1.58 -14.25
C THR A 519 -34.74 0.34 -14.87
N THR A 520 -35.19 -0.63 -14.05
CA THR A 520 -35.63 -1.95 -14.53
C THR A 520 -37.10 -2.28 -14.25
N ASP A 521 -37.83 -1.43 -13.51
CA ASP A 521 -39.24 -1.60 -13.20
C ASP A 521 -40.04 -0.28 -13.32
N ASN A 522 -41.37 -0.37 -13.34
CA ASN A 522 -42.27 0.78 -13.52
C ASN A 522 -42.77 1.37 -12.19
N THR A 523 -42.05 1.18 -11.09
CA THR A 523 -42.48 1.70 -9.78
C THR A 523 -42.36 3.23 -9.71
N ALA A 524 -43.09 3.86 -8.78
CA ALA A 524 -42.93 5.28 -8.51
C ALA A 524 -41.52 5.61 -8.00
N THR A 525 -40.89 4.67 -7.28
CA THR A 525 -39.47 4.74 -6.92
C THR A 525 -38.57 4.86 -8.15
N SER A 526 -38.70 3.94 -9.12
CA SER A 526 -37.90 4.00 -10.35
C SER A 526 -38.19 5.24 -11.19
N TRP A 527 -39.44 5.71 -11.25
CA TRP A 527 -39.79 6.97 -11.89
C TRP A 527 -39.04 8.15 -11.28
N LEU A 528 -39.03 8.25 -9.94
CA LEU A 528 -38.38 9.36 -9.24
C LEU A 528 -36.85 9.32 -9.39
N TYR A 529 -36.25 8.11 -9.37
CA TYR A 529 -34.83 7.94 -9.68
C TYR A 529 -34.50 8.34 -11.13
N GLU A 530 -35.30 7.93 -12.13
CA GLU A 530 -35.06 8.37 -13.52
C GLU A 530 -35.17 9.88 -13.67
N LEU A 531 -36.12 10.53 -12.99
CA LEU A 531 -36.29 11.98 -13.02
C LEU A 531 -35.03 12.70 -12.51
N ALA A 532 -34.45 12.22 -11.41
CA ALA A 532 -33.21 12.77 -10.84
C ALA A 532 -31.97 12.45 -11.70
N LEU A 533 -31.80 11.21 -12.16
CA LEU A 533 -30.67 10.81 -13.01
C LEU A 533 -30.67 11.54 -14.36
N LYS A 534 -31.84 11.89 -14.90
CA LYS A 534 -32.00 12.71 -16.12
C LYS A 534 -31.79 14.21 -15.87
N GLY A 535 -31.53 14.64 -14.64
CA GLY A 535 -31.33 16.04 -14.29
C GLY A 535 -32.61 16.87 -14.30
N GLN A 536 -33.78 16.24 -14.18
CA GLN A 536 -35.11 16.84 -14.31
C GLN A 536 -35.83 17.05 -12.98
N TRP A 537 -35.27 16.57 -11.87
CA TRP A 537 -35.83 16.78 -10.52
C TRP A 537 -35.70 18.25 -10.07
N THR A 538 -36.84 18.92 -9.85
CA THR A 538 -36.93 20.34 -9.50
C THR A 538 -37.63 20.59 -8.16
N LEU A 539 -37.51 21.81 -7.65
CA LEU A 539 -38.13 22.23 -6.41
C LEU A 539 -39.65 22.14 -6.52
N ASP A 540 -40.21 22.51 -7.68
CA ASP A 540 -41.66 22.41 -7.91
C ASP A 540 -42.14 20.95 -7.89
N ASP A 541 -41.32 19.98 -8.32
CA ASP A 541 -41.64 18.56 -8.17
C ASP A 541 -41.70 18.14 -6.70
N LEU A 542 -40.71 18.52 -5.88
CA LEU A 542 -40.71 18.26 -4.44
C LEU A 542 -41.93 18.87 -3.75
N LEU A 543 -42.25 20.14 -4.04
CA LEU A 543 -43.38 20.84 -3.45
C LEU A 543 -44.72 20.22 -3.89
N CYS A 544 -44.85 19.86 -5.16
CA CYS A 544 -46.06 19.25 -5.72
C CYS A 544 -46.32 17.86 -5.12
N LEU A 545 -45.29 17.01 -5.08
CA LEU A 545 -45.38 15.68 -4.47
C LEU A 545 -45.56 15.71 -2.95
N SER A 546 -45.17 16.81 -2.29
CA SER A 546 -45.41 16.98 -0.86
C SER A 546 -46.82 17.49 -0.55
N GLY A 547 -47.46 18.20 -1.48
CA GLY A 547 -48.75 18.86 -1.27
C GLY A 547 -49.94 17.90 -1.23
N GLY A 548 -50.86 18.12 -0.28
CA GLY A 548 -52.09 17.33 -0.16
C GLY A 548 -51.90 15.91 0.39
N VAL A 549 -50.71 15.57 0.89
CA VAL A 549 -50.39 14.25 1.46
C VAL A 549 -50.91 14.12 2.90
N TYR A 550 -51.12 15.24 3.59
CA TYR A 550 -51.51 15.28 4.99
C TYR A 550 -52.73 14.42 5.28
N LYS A 551 -52.60 13.55 6.29
CA LYS A 551 -53.71 12.75 6.79
C LYS A 551 -53.57 12.56 8.29
N ALA A 552 -54.50 13.13 9.04
CA ALA A 552 -54.58 12.94 10.49
C ALA A 552 -54.64 11.44 10.82
N TRP A 553 -53.89 11.03 11.84
CA TRP A 553 -54.01 9.71 12.44
C TRP A 553 -55.42 9.52 12.99
N SER A 554 -55.97 8.31 12.86
CA SER A 554 -57.39 8.03 13.14
C SER A 554 -57.83 8.32 14.58
N GLU A 555 -56.89 8.33 15.53
CA GLU A 555 -57.15 8.65 16.94
C GLU A 555 -56.72 10.07 17.34
N ASN A 556 -56.30 10.90 16.37
CA ASN A 556 -55.98 12.30 16.63
C ASN A 556 -57.28 13.09 16.86
N ILE A 557 -57.58 13.35 18.13
CA ILE A 557 -58.78 14.07 18.59
C ILE A 557 -58.51 15.54 18.97
N SER A 558 -57.25 15.98 19.04
CA SER A 558 -56.91 17.36 19.47
C SER A 558 -57.12 18.39 18.36
N GLY A 559 -57.07 17.96 17.09
CA GLY A 559 -57.06 18.87 15.94
C GLY A 559 -55.71 19.56 15.72
N GLU A 560 -54.74 19.35 16.61
CA GLU A 560 -53.34 19.72 16.45
C GLU A 560 -52.61 18.64 15.65
N LEU A 561 -51.49 19.00 15.01
CA LEU A 561 -50.68 18.02 14.30
C LEU A 561 -50.08 17.02 15.28
N SER A 562 -50.01 15.76 14.88
CA SER A 562 -49.37 14.69 15.64
C SER A 562 -48.21 14.13 14.83
N ILE A 563 -47.12 13.74 15.50
CA ILE A 563 -46.04 12.95 14.89
C ILE A 563 -46.50 11.62 14.27
N ARG A 564 -47.71 11.16 14.62
CA ARG A 564 -48.35 9.96 14.07
C ARG A 564 -49.20 10.24 12.84
N ASP A 565 -49.48 11.50 12.54
CA ASP A 565 -50.16 11.88 11.31
C ASP A 565 -49.24 11.63 10.12
N ARG A 566 -49.85 11.54 8.93
CA ARG A 566 -49.12 11.44 7.68
C ARG A 566 -48.77 12.82 7.15
N PHE A 567 -47.56 12.99 6.63
CA PHE A 567 -47.04 14.24 6.08
C PHE A 567 -46.41 14.04 4.71
N GLY A 568 -46.41 15.08 3.88
CA GLY A 568 -45.66 15.11 2.61
C GLY A 568 -44.17 15.34 2.84
N LEU A 569 -43.83 16.25 3.75
CA LEU A 569 -42.45 16.60 4.08
C LEU A 569 -42.27 16.72 5.60
N CYS A 570 -41.09 16.35 6.11
CA CYS A 570 -40.64 16.80 7.43
C CYS A 570 -39.19 17.27 7.39
N GLY A 571 -38.86 18.22 8.26
CA GLY A 571 -37.52 18.79 8.34
C GLY A 571 -37.40 19.84 9.43
N ALA A 572 -36.22 20.44 9.55
CA ALA A 572 -35.97 21.57 10.44
C ALA A 572 -35.62 22.82 9.63
N SER A 573 -35.66 23.98 10.28
CA SER A 573 -35.34 25.26 9.63
C SER A 573 -33.97 25.25 8.97
N TYR A 574 -32.96 24.69 9.63
CA TYR A 574 -31.58 24.62 9.15
C TYR A 574 -31.35 23.53 8.10
N THR A 575 -32.24 22.53 7.97
CA THR A 575 -32.14 21.55 6.88
C THR A 575 -32.85 22.05 5.64
N LEU A 576 -33.97 22.75 5.80
CA LEU A 576 -34.68 23.37 4.67
C LEU A 576 -33.98 24.62 4.13
N SER A 577 -33.12 25.29 4.90
CA SER A 577 -32.26 26.35 4.37
C SER A 577 -31.29 25.85 3.29
N SER A 578 -30.93 24.57 3.28
CA SER A 578 -30.09 23.97 2.22
C SER A 578 -30.69 24.14 0.82
N LEU A 579 -32.01 24.29 0.70
CA LEU A 579 -32.69 24.53 -0.57
C LEU A 579 -32.34 25.91 -1.19
N TYR A 580 -31.83 26.86 -0.40
CA TYR A 580 -31.27 28.11 -0.90
C TYR A 580 -30.00 27.86 -1.73
N GLY A 581 -29.05 27.11 -1.16
CA GLY A 581 -27.83 26.73 -1.88
C GLY A 581 -28.11 25.80 -3.06
N ALA A 582 -29.07 24.87 -2.92
CA ALA A 582 -29.55 23.99 -3.98
C ALA A 582 -30.09 24.75 -5.20
N ALA A 583 -30.68 25.92 -4.97
CA ALA A 583 -31.18 26.81 -6.01
C ALA A 583 -30.07 27.60 -6.76
N GLY A 584 -28.81 27.33 -6.43
CA GLY A 584 -27.64 28.02 -6.99
C GLY A 584 -27.48 29.45 -6.48
N LEU A 585 -28.10 29.81 -5.36
CA LEU A 585 -28.03 31.15 -4.77
C LEU A 585 -26.89 31.20 -3.74
N ARG A 586 -26.20 32.34 -3.66
CA ARG A 586 -25.15 32.59 -2.65
C ARG A 586 -25.52 33.75 -1.74
N GLN A 587 -25.02 33.73 -0.50
CA GLN A 587 -25.22 34.80 0.47
C GLN A 587 -24.10 35.84 0.33
N ILE A 588 -22.86 35.36 0.23
CA ILE A 588 -21.66 36.17 0.06
C ILE A 588 -21.00 35.82 -1.27
N ALA A 589 -20.52 36.85 -1.97
CA ALA A 589 -19.76 36.71 -3.21
C ALA A 589 -18.44 37.49 -3.11
N ALA A 590 -17.41 37.04 -3.82
CA ALA A 590 -16.26 37.87 -4.13
C ALA A 590 -16.53 38.67 -5.41
N ASP A 591 -16.25 39.97 -5.41
CA ASP A 591 -16.26 40.76 -6.64
C ASP A 591 -14.94 40.65 -7.43
N ASP A 592 -14.89 41.24 -8.62
CA ASP A 592 -13.71 41.25 -9.51
C ASP A 592 -12.46 41.90 -8.87
N SER A 593 -12.63 42.64 -7.78
CA SER A 593 -11.55 43.29 -7.02
C SER A 593 -11.15 42.49 -5.77
N ARG A 594 -11.65 41.25 -5.64
CA ARG A 594 -11.45 40.34 -4.50
C ARG A 594 -12.06 40.85 -3.18
N VAL A 595 -13.03 41.76 -3.24
CA VAL A 595 -13.74 42.26 -2.06
C VAL A 595 -14.94 41.35 -1.82
N LEU A 596 -15.01 40.76 -0.63
CA LEU A 596 -16.20 40.05 -0.18
C LEU A 596 -17.36 41.05 -0.02
N LYS A 597 -18.47 40.77 -0.67
CA LYS A 597 -19.71 41.54 -0.60
C LYS A 597 -20.91 40.63 -0.40
N VAL A 598 -22.01 41.19 0.09
CA VAL A 598 -23.30 40.51 0.02
C VAL A 598 -23.63 40.24 -1.45
N SER A 599 -24.00 39.00 -1.76
CA SER A 599 -24.37 38.59 -3.11
C SER A 599 -25.67 39.26 -3.55
N GLU A 600 -25.75 39.63 -4.83
CA GLU A 600 -27.00 40.13 -5.43
C GLU A 600 -28.12 39.08 -5.38
N ASP A 601 -27.75 37.80 -5.30
CA ASP A 601 -28.70 36.71 -5.08
C ASP A 601 -29.49 36.89 -3.79
N TYR A 602 -28.84 37.37 -2.72
CA TYR A 602 -29.43 37.46 -1.38
C TYR A 602 -30.62 38.43 -1.32
N THR A 603 -30.66 39.43 -2.20
CA THR A 603 -31.78 40.38 -2.35
C THR A 603 -32.53 40.21 -3.67
N SER A 604 -32.35 39.08 -4.35
CA SER A 604 -32.97 38.86 -5.65
C SER A 604 -34.43 38.46 -5.54
N LEU A 605 -35.21 38.75 -6.59
CA LEU A 605 -36.58 38.25 -6.74
C LEU A 605 -36.64 36.70 -6.69
N LYS A 606 -35.57 36.02 -7.13
CA LYS A 606 -35.46 34.56 -7.07
C LYS A 606 -35.43 34.08 -5.62
N THR A 607 -34.71 34.77 -4.75
CA THR A 607 -34.67 34.52 -3.30
C THR A 607 -36.02 34.81 -2.64
N GLU A 608 -36.64 35.96 -2.92
CA GLU A 608 -37.98 36.29 -2.41
C GLU A 608 -39.01 35.21 -2.80
N THR A 609 -38.98 34.78 -4.05
CA THR A 609 -39.86 33.73 -4.57
C THR A 609 -39.61 32.39 -3.88
N LEU A 610 -38.34 32.04 -3.66
CA LEU A 610 -37.97 30.81 -2.94
C LEU A 610 -38.49 30.84 -1.52
N ILE A 611 -38.24 31.93 -0.78
CA ILE A 611 -38.69 32.11 0.61
C ILE A 611 -40.22 32.01 0.68
N SER A 612 -40.95 32.60 -0.27
CA SER A 612 -42.41 32.50 -0.36
C SER A 612 -42.89 31.06 -0.60
N LYS A 613 -42.28 30.34 -1.55
CA LYS A 613 -42.60 28.93 -1.83
C LYS A 613 -42.35 28.04 -0.60
N LEU A 614 -41.19 28.20 0.05
CA LEU A 614 -40.85 27.47 1.27
C LEU A 614 -41.80 27.81 2.41
N GLY A 615 -42.10 29.09 2.64
CA GLY A 615 -43.03 29.54 3.65
C GLY A 615 -44.44 28.97 3.48
N ALA A 616 -44.93 28.87 2.24
CA ALA A 616 -46.24 28.26 1.95
C ALA A 616 -46.31 26.79 2.36
N LEU A 617 -45.27 25.99 2.05
CA LEU A 617 -45.22 24.59 2.44
C LEU A 617 -44.97 24.44 3.95
N MET A 618 -43.97 25.15 4.49
CA MET A 618 -43.58 25.07 5.91
C MET A 618 -44.72 25.48 6.84
N ASN A 619 -45.65 26.33 6.41
CA ASN A 619 -46.84 26.71 7.18
C ASN A 619 -48.08 25.84 6.90
N SER A 620 -48.03 24.92 5.94
CA SER A 620 -49.13 24.00 5.68
C SER A 620 -49.16 22.82 6.65
N ASN A 621 -50.24 22.05 6.65
CA ASN A 621 -50.32 20.78 7.40
C ASN A 621 -49.54 19.65 6.72
N ASP A 622 -49.16 19.80 5.45
CA ASP A 622 -48.39 18.80 4.72
C ASP A 622 -46.93 18.72 5.18
N CYS A 623 -46.41 19.79 5.81
CA CYS A 623 -45.05 19.86 6.31
C CYS A 623 -44.99 19.80 7.84
N PHE A 624 -44.31 18.79 8.38
CA PHE A 624 -44.00 18.73 9.81
C PHE A 624 -42.70 19.49 10.12
N MET A 625 -42.77 20.42 11.07
CA MET A 625 -41.65 21.24 11.56
C MET A 625 -41.56 21.13 13.09
N PRO A 626 -40.39 21.33 13.72
CA PRO A 626 -40.25 21.30 15.18
C PRO A 626 -41.31 22.18 15.87
N GLY A 627 -41.91 21.64 16.93
CA GLY A 627 -42.88 22.37 17.75
C GLY A 627 -44.32 22.41 17.21
N LYS A 628 -44.58 21.93 15.99
CA LYS A 628 -45.95 21.86 15.42
C LYS A 628 -46.87 20.87 16.13
N ASP A 629 -46.32 19.90 16.85
CA ASP A 629 -47.09 18.93 17.65
C ASP A 629 -47.41 19.40 19.07
N GLY A 630 -47.03 20.64 19.42
CA GLY A 630 -47.17 21.19 20.77
C GLY A 630 -46.29 20.50 21.84
N GLN A 631 -45.61 19.40 21.50
CA GLN A 631 -44.76 18.61 22.40
C GLN A 631 -43.27 18.78 22.11
N GLY A 632 -42.92 19.42 20.98
CA GLY A 632 -41.53 19.64 20.60
C GLY A 632 -40.82 18.35 20.19
N SER A 633 -41.55 17.38 19.62
CA SER A 633 -40.92 16.13 19.17
C SER A 633 -39.83 16.38 18.13
N PRO A 634 -38.83 15.47 18.04
CA PRO A 634 -37.81 15.55 17.00
C PRO A 634 -38.44 15.62 15.61
N TYR A 635 -37.98 16.57 14.80
CA TYR A 635 -38.57 16.89 13.50
C TYR A 635 -38.52 15.74 12.49
N ILE A 636 -37.54 14.84 12.60
CA ILE A 636 -37.39 13.68 11.70
C ILE A 636 -38.28 12.50 12.09
N ARG A 637 -38.94 12.55 13.26
CA ARG A 637 -39.69 11.43 13.82
C ARG A 637 -40.82 10.92 12.91
N PRO A 638 -41.58 11.78 12.19
CA PRO A 638 -42.57 11.29 11.24
C PRO A 638 -41.94 10.45 10.12
N PHE A 639 -40.81 10.88 9.54
CA PHE A 639 -40.10 10.08 8.55
C PHE A 639 -39.56 8.79 9.17
N HIS A 640 -38.84 8.85 10.28
CA HIS A 640 -38.34 7.65 10.98
C HIS A 640 -39.44 6.62 11.30
N SER A 641 -40.68 7.07 11.50
CA SER A 641 -41.82 6.20 11.85
C SER A 641 -42.64 5.72 10.65
N GLY A 642 -42.22 5.98 9.41
CA GLY A 642 -42.97 5.58 8.21
C GLY A 642 -44.07 6.55 7.78
N ASN A 643 -44.21 7.70 8.45
CA ASN A 643 -45.37 8.59 8.30
C ASN A 643 -45.12 9.85 7.46
N ALA A 644 -43.89 10.13 7.04
CA ALA A 644 -43.60 11.21 6.08
C ALA A 644 -43.15 10.63 4.73
N LEU A 645 -43.56 11.27 3.64
CA LEU A 645 -43.11 10.91 2.30
C LEU A 645 -41.67 11.34 2.05
N PHE A 646 -41.33 12.60 2.36
CA PHE A 646 -39.99 13.15 2.18
C PHE A 646 -39.38 13.66 3.50
N ALA A 647 -38.05 13.65 3.56
CA ALA A 647 -37.28 14.40 4.55
C ALA A 647 -36.04 15.03 3.89
N VAL A 648 -35.81 16.33 4.13
CA VAL A 648 -34.56 16.99 3.74
C VAL A 648 -33.62 16.92 4.93
N GLN A 649 -32.49 16.21 4.77
CA GLN A 649 -31.54 15.96 5.85
C GLN A 649 -30.11 15.65 5.34
N TYR A 650 -29.13 15.75 6.24
CA TYR A 650 -27.78 15.21 6.09
C TYR A 650 -27.76 13.73 5.74
N MET A 651 -26.73 13.34 5.00
CA MET A 651 -26.55 11.98 4.50
C MET A 651 -26.37 10.96 5.63
N GLU A 652 -25.83 11.37 6.78
CA GLU A 652 -25.68 10.51 7.96
C GLU A 652 -26.99 9.98 8.58
N LEU A 653 -28.16 10.55 8.23
CA LEU A 653 -29.45 10.07 8.73
C LEU A 653 -29.65 8.58 8.43
N GLY A 654 -29.13 8.12 7.29
CA GLY A 654 -29.17 6.73 6.86
C GLY A 654 -28.54 5.81 7.89
N GLU A 655 -27.23 5.97 8.09
CA GLU A 655 -26.40 5.21 9.02
C GLU A 655 -26.93 5.29 10.47
N ASP A 656 -27.27 6.48 10.94
CA ASP A 656 -27.53 6.71 12.36
C ASP A 656 -28.93 6.24 12.82
N TYR A 657 -29.92 6.29 11.92
CA TYR A 657 -31.33 6.19 12.34
C TYR A 657 -32.24 5.35 11.42
N LEU A 658 -31.84 5.09 10.17
CA LEU A 658 -32.72 4.39 9.22
C LEU A 658 -32.29 2.96 8.93
N VAL A 659 -30.98 2.68 8.90
CA VAL A 659 -30.48 1.31 8.71
C VAL A 659 -30.96 0.43 9.86
N GLY A 660 -31.62 -0.68 9.52
CA GLY A 660 -32.19 -1.62 10.49
C GLY A 660 -33.50 -1.17 11.16
N ASN A 661 -34.07 -0.03 10.76
CA ASN A 661 -35.34 0.45 11.30
C ASN A 661 -36.54 -0.30 10.69
N GLU A 662 -37.24 -1.09 11.52
CA GLU A 662 -38.42 -1.87 11.08
C GLU A 662 -39.61 -1.01 10.62
N ALA A 663 -39.75 0.22 11.14
CA ALA A 663 -40.83 1.13 10.77
C ALA A 663 -40.56 1.86 9.45
N MET A 664 -39.29 2.00 9.08
CA MET A 664 -38.84 2.55 7.79
C MET A 664 -37.86 1.57 7.11
N PRO A 665 -38.33 0.39 6.67
CA PRO A 665 -37.44 -0.65 6.14
C PRO A 665 -36.97 -0.37 4.71
N ARG A 666 -37.59 0.59 4.01
CA ARG A 666 -37.26 0.98 2.64
C ARG A 666 -37.40 2.50 2.46
N TYR A 667 -36.27 3.15 2.29
CA TYR A 667 -36.17 4.56 1.92
C TYR A 667 -35.26 4.69 0.70
N GLY A 668 -35.40 5.78 -0.06
CA GLY A 668 -34.46 6.14 -1.11
C GLY A 668 -33.87 7.52 -0.85
N VAL A 669 -32.84 7.87 -1.62
CA VAL A 669 -32.15 9.16 -1.54
C VAL A 669 -32.13 9.83 -2.91
N LEU A 670 -32.25 11.15 -2.92
CA LEU A 670 -32.18 12.00 -4.10
C LEU A 670 -31.28 13.20 -3.80
N PRO A 671 -30.64 13.79 -4.83
CA PRO A 671 -30.03 15.10 -4.68
C PRO A 671 -31.07 16.13 -4.25
N LEU A 672 -30.58 17.21 -3.63
CA LEU A 672 -31.41 18.41 -3.47
C LEU A 672 -31.93 18.85 -4.84
N PRO A 673 -33.21 19.23 -4.95
CA PRO A 673 -33.80 19.56 -6.24
C PRO A 673 -33.16 20.82 -6.84
N LYS A 674 -33.13 20.87 -8.17
CA LYS A 674 -32.83 22.12 -8.88
C LYS A 674 -33.91 23.17 -8.59
N TYR A 675 -33.58 24.45 -8.67
CA TYR A 675 -34.61 25.49 -8.55
C TYR A 675 -35.72 25.32 -9.61
N ASP A 676 -35.31 25.11 -10.86
CA ASP A 676 -36.17 24.85 -12.01
C ASP A 676 -35.39 24.06 -13.08
N ALA A 677 -36.03 23.78 -14.22
CA ALA A 677 -35.40 23.05 -15.32
C ALA A 677 -34.31 23.85 -16.07
N ALA A 678 -34.20 25.17 -15.86
CA ALA A 678 -33.16 26.00 -16.47
C ALA A 678 -31.83 25.92 -15.72
N GLN A 679 -31.85 25.52 -14.44
CA GLN A 679 -30.63 25.25 -13.69
C GLN A 679 -29.89 24.01 -14.27
N GLU A 680 -28.63 24.21 -14.67
CA GLU A 680 -27.87 23.20 -15.41
C GLU A 680 -27.54 21.95 -14.56
N ARG A 681 -27.09 22.16 -13.32
CA ARG A 681 -26.63 21.09 -12.41
C ARG A 681 -27.32 21.13 -11.05
N TYR A 682 -27.21 20.02 -10.30
CA TYR A 682 -27.56 19.97 -8.88
C TYR A 682 -26.50 20.70 -8.05
N TYR A 683 -26.90 21.17 -6.86
CA TYR A 683 -25.99 21.70 -5.84
C TYR A 683 -26.34 21.06 -4.50
N THR A 684 -25.34 20.49 -3.84
CA THR A 684 -25.44 19.87 -2.51
C THR A 684 -24.78 20.79 -1.50
N THR A 685 -25.59 21.43 -0.67
CA THR A 685 -25.09 22.23 0.46
C THR A 685 -24.78 21.31 1.63
N LEU A 686 -23.73 21.60 2.38
CA LEU A 686 -23.37 20.84 3.57
C LEU A 686 -23.95 21.48 4.84
N GLY A 687 -24.14 20.68 5.88
CA GLY A 687 -24.25 21.19 7.24
C GLY A 687 -22.97 21.90 7.69
N ASN A 688 -22.91 22.36 8.92
CA ASN A 688 -21.73 23.10 9.39
C ASN A 688 -20.64 22.18 9.97
N ALA A 689 -20.96 20.93 10.34
CA ALA A 689 -20.07 20.06 11.13
C ALA A 689 -19.08 19.24 10.30
N TYR A 690 -18.63 19.81 9.18
CA TYR A 690 -17.56 19.21 8.37
C TYR A 690 -16.19 19.82 8.62
N THR A 691 -15.16 19.05 8.27
CA THR A 691 -13.76 19.42 8.45
C THR A 691 -13.22 20.17 7.22
N VAL A 692 -12.53 21.28 7.48
CA VAL A 692 -11.72 22.01 6.50
C VAL A 692 -10.25 21.85 6.87
N TYR A 693 -9.44 21.44 5.89
CA TYR A 693 -8.01 21.21 6.02
C TYR A 693 -7.22 22.41 5.50
N SER A 694 -6.30 22.93 6.29
CA SER A 694 -5.48 24.11 5.99
C SER A 694 -4.02 23.87 6.32
N ILE A 695 -3.12 24.59 5.66
CA ILE A 695 -1.71 24.67 6.04
C ILE A 695 -1.54 25.82 7.04
N PHE A 696 -0.91 25.55 8.17
CA PHE A 696 -0.65 26.56 9.21
C PHE A 696 0.48 27.49 8.75
N SER A 697 0.28 28.81 8.77
CA SER A 697 1.31 29.74 8.26
C SER A 697 2.58 29.81 9.10
N GLY A 698 2.54 29.32 10.35
CA GLY A 698 3.68 29.31 11.28
C GLY A 698 4.42 27.97 11.37
N PHE A 699 4.24 27.02 10.45
CA PHE A 699 4.89 25.70 10.52
C PHE A 699 6.43 25.78 10.63
N ASP A 700 7.05 24.72 11.17
CA ASP A 700 8.51 24.58 11.19
C ASP A 700 9.03 24.22 9.78
N ALA A 701 9.86 25.09 9.20
CA ALA A 701 10.38 24.89 7.86
C ALA A 701 11.42 23.74 7.81
N ARG A 702 11.13 22.71 7.02
CA ARG A 702 12.04 21.61 6.68
C ARG A 702 12.84 22.01 5.44
N GLY A 703 13.97 22.69 5.65
CA GLY A 703 14.73 23.35 4.59
C GLY A 703 14.22 24.76 4.33
N SER A 704 13.46 24.98 3.26
CA SER A 704 12.80 26.26 2.99
C SER A 704 11.30 26.18 3.29
N ALA A 705 10.69 27.33 3.57
CA ALA A 705 9.24 27.40 3.75
C ALA A 705 8.50 26.91 2.50
N GLY A 706 8.96 27.32 1.29
CA GLY A 706 8.37 26.86 0.02
C GLY A 706 8.49 25.35 -0.20
N ALA A 707 9.63 24.74 0.16
CA ALA A 707 9.80 23.29 0.06
C ALA A 707 8.86 22.54 1.03
N THR A 708 8.66 23.09 2.24
CA THR A 708 7.72 22.54 3.22
C THR A 708 6.28 22.66 2.74
N SER A 709 5.87 23.83 2.22
CA SER A 709 4.55 24.02 1.62
C SER A 709 4.30 23.08 0.44
N THR A 710 5.30 22.86 -0.42
CA THR A 710 5.23 21.92 -1.54
C THR A 710 4.99 20.49 -1.03
N MET A 711 5.75 20.03 -0.03
CA MET A 711 5.53 18.72 0.61
C MET A 711 4.13 18.61 1.23
N LEU A 712 3.68 19.62 1.97
CA LEU A 712 2.35 19.61 2.59
C LEU A 712 1.23 19.60 1.55
N SER A 713 1.42 20.26 0.39
CA SER A 713 0.48 20.17 -0.73
C SER A 713 0.39 18.75 -1.30
N ALA A 714 1.51 18.01 -1.39
CA ALA A 714 1.51 16.60 -1.80
C ALA A 714 0.79 15.71 -0.79
N VAL A 715 0.96 15.98 0.51
CA VAL A 715 0.26 15.26 1.58
C VAL A 715 -1.25 15.47 1.47
N LEU A 716 -1.72 16.72 1.30
CA LEU A 716 -3.15 17.02 1.14
C LEU A 716 -3.74 16.37 -0.13
N GLU A 717 -3.03 16.43 -1.25
CA GLU A 717 -3.46 15.81 -2.52
C GLU A 717 -3.58 14.28 -2.39
N CYS A 718 -2.54 13.63 -1.86
CA CYS A 718 -2.52 12.18 -1.65
C CYS A 718 -3.64 11.76 -0.70
N TRP A 719 -3.84 12.51 0.39
CA TRP A 719 -4.87 12.25 1.38
C TRP A 719 -6.26 12.31 0.77
N ALA A 720 -6.58 13.36 0.01
CA ALA A 720 -7.86 13.51 -0.65
C ALA A 720 -8.11 12.40 -1.68
N SER A 721 -7.08 12.06 -2.47
CA SER A 721 -7.16 11.00 -3.47
C SER A 721 -7.38 9.61 -2.85
N GLU A 722 -6.67 9.29 -1.77
CA GLU A 722 -6.86 8.05 -1.02
C GLU A 722 -8.23 8.02 -0.32
N ALA A 723 -8.70 9.17 0.21
CA ALA A 723 -10.01 9.26 0.85
C ALA A 723 -11.15 8.99 -0.14
N TYR A 724 -11.08 9.58 -1.34
CA TYR A 724 -12.03 9.37 -2.43
C TYR A 724 -12.13 7.90 -2.88
N ARG A 725 -11.01 7.17 -2.85
CA ARG A 725 -10.99 5.73 -3.19
C ARG A 725 -11.38 4.80 -2.04
N ARG A 726 -11.20 5.22 -0.79
CA ARG A 726 -11.32 4.31 0.38
C ARG A 726 -12.39 4.70 1.37
N THR A 727 -12.38 5.93 1.88
CA THR A 727 -13.30 6.36 2.95
C THR A 727 -14.65 6.75 2.39
N THR A 728 -14.70 7.50 1.29
CA THR A 728 -15.95 7.94 0.69
C THR A 728 -16.87 6.77 0.30
N PRO A 729 -16.40 5.73 -0.43
CA PRO A 729 -17.26 4.60 -0.81
C PRO A 729 -17.90 3.92 0.40
N VAL A 730 -17.14 3.71 1.47
CA VAL A 730 -17.60 3.05 2.71
C VAL A 730 -18.67 3.89 3.41
N ILE A 731 -18.50 5.22 3.45
CA ILE A 731 -19.47 6.13 4.07
C ILE A 731 -20.76 6.20 3.25
N LEU A 732 -20.65 6.31 1.92
CA LEU A 732 -21.82 6.29 1.05
C LEU A 732 -22.56 4.96 1.16
N GLU A 733 -21.84 3.83 1.19
CA GLU A 733 -22.42 2.50 1.38
C GLU A 733 -23.20 2.40 2.69
N ALA A 734 -22.60 2.82 3.81
CA ALA A 734 -23.24 2.76 5.12
C ALA A 734 -24.61 3.47 5.11
N ASN A 735 -24.73 4.57 4.37
CA ASN A 735 -25.98 5.32 4.23
C ASN A 735 -26.96 4.71 3.19
N MET A 736 -26.44 3.96 2.22
CA MET A 736 -27.20 3.21 1.22
C MET A 736 -27.68 1.83 1.68
N GLN A 737 -27.14 1.26 2.77
CA GLN A 737 -27.36 -0.12 3.22
C GLN A 737 -28.81 -0.40 3.67
N LEU A 738 -29.71 -0.35 2.69
CA LEU A 738 -30.96 -1.08 2.59
C LEU A 738 -30.67 -2.56 2.74
N SER A 739 -30.66 -3.13 3.94
CA SER A 739 -31.07 -4.53 4.16
C SER A 739 -30.46 -5.59 3.18
N GLY A 740 -29.23 -5.39 2.67
CA GLY A 740 -28.58 -6.22 1.64
C GLY A 740 -29.01 -6.04 0.16
N ARG A 741 -29.55 -4.88 -0.29
CA ARG A 741 -29.97 -4.63 -1.69
C ARG A 741 -29.88 -3.15 -2.15
N ALA A 742 -28.75 -2.46 -1.98
CA ALA A 742 -28.53 -1.18 -2.67
C ALA A 742 -28.53 -1.40 -4.20
N THR A 743 -29.11 -0.48 -4.96
CA THR A 743 -29.20 -0.54 -6.42
C THR A 743 -28.16 0.35 -7.11
N GLN A 744 -27.85 0.06 -8.38
CA GLN A 744 -26.95 0.89 -9.19
C GLN A 744 -27.43 2.35 -9.25
N ALA A 745 -28.74 2.58 -9.39
CA ALA A 745 -29.33 3.91 -9.44
C ALA A 745 -29.10 4.70 -8.15
N GLU A 746 -29.17 4.04 -6.98
CA GLU A 746 -28.88 4.67 -5.69
C GLU A 746 -27.41 5.06 -5.58
N ALA A 747 -26.50 4.18 -5.98
CA ALA A 747 -25.06 4.49 -5.99
C ALA A 747 -24.75 5.68 -6.92
N GLU A 748 -25.34 5.72 -8.12
CA GLU A 748 -25.20 6.85 -9.05
C GLU A 748 -25.78 8.16 -8.49
N LEU A 749 -26.92 8.11 -7.79
CA LEU A 749 -27.50 9.29 -7.15
C LEU A 749 -26.67 9.79 -5.97
N CYS A 750 -26.10 8.90 -5.16
CA CYS A 750 -25.13 9.26 -4.12
C CYS A 750 -23.88 9.93 -4.71
N GLU A 751 -23.37 9.44 -5.84
CA GLU A 751 -22.27 10.09 -6.55
C GLU A 751 -22.67 11.46 -7.13
N ILE A 752 -23.92 11.64 -7.58
CA ILE A 752 -24.44 12.96 -7.97
C ILE A 752 -24.46 13.88 -6.74
N ILE A 753 -24.97 13.43 -5.59
CA ILE A 753 -24.98 14.20 -4.34
C ILE A 753 -23.56 14.65 -3.98
N ARG A 754 -22.60 13.73 -3.99
CA ARG A 754 -21.19 13.99 -3.70
C ARG A 754 -20.53 14.95 -4.69
N SER A 755 -20.60 14.67 -5.98
CA SER A 755 -19.95 15.48 -7.02
C SER A 755 -20.59 16.87 -7.19
N SER A 756 -21.80 17.07 -6.68
CA SER A 756 -22.48 18.37 -6.68
C SER A 756 -22.29 19.18 -5.39
N MET A 757 -21.39 18.77 -4.49
CA MET A 757 -21.02 19.55 -3.30
C MET A 757 -20.74 21.03 -3.65
N SER A 758 -21.25 21.90 -2.80
CA SER A 758 -21.20 23.34 -2.98
C SER A 758 -21.18 24.07 -1.64
N PHE A 759 -20.45 25.18 -1.61
CA PHE A 759 -20.16 25.97 -0.41
C PHE A 759 -20.61 27.42 -0.55
N ASP A 760 -20.75 28.07 0.60
CA ASP A 760 -21.06 29.49 0.71
C ASP A 760 -20.19 30.12 1.80
N LEU A 761 -19.48 31.19 1.46
CA LEU A 761 -18.68 31.96 2.41
C LEU A 761 -19.53 32.58 3.52
N GLY A 762 -20.82 32.84 3.29
CA GLY A 762 -21.73 33.33 4.33
C GLY A 762 -21.91 32.34 5.48
N ASN A 763 -21.92 31.03 5.18
CA ASN A 763 -21.97 29.98 6.20
C ASN A 763 -20.61 29.82 6.89
N THR A 764 -19.53 29.75 6.12
CA THR A 764 -18.16 29.58 6.64
C THR A 764 -17.72 30.74 7.53
N LEU A 765 -18.03 31.98 7.12
CA LEU A 765 -17.68 33.21 7.83
C LEU A 765 -18.76 33.67 8.82
N SER A 766 -19.85 32.93 8.99
CA SER A 766 -20.98 33.29 9.85
C SER A 766 -20.55 33.78 11.25
N HIS A 767 -19.59 33.09 11.88
CA HIS A 767 -19.02 33.49 13.19
C HIS A 767 -18.37 34.87 13.17
N VAL A 768 -17.74 35.23 12.06
CA VAL A 768 -17.02 36.50 11.87
C VAL A 768 -17.99 37.63 11.52
N ILE A 769 -18.96 37.37 10.64
CA ILE A 769 -19.83 38.42 10.08
C ILE A 769 -21.13 38.63 10.84
N ASN A 770 -21.64 37.61 11.55
CA ASN A 770 -22.94 37.66 12.21
C ASN A 770 -23.00 36.87 13.54
N GLY A 771 -21.83 36.53 14.10
CA GLY A 771 -21.71 35.77 15.35
C GLY A 771 -22.38 34.39 15.28
N ASP A 772 -23.26 34.10 16.23
CA ASP A 772 -23.92 32.79 16.34
C ASP A 772 -25.11 32.60 15.39
N SER A 773 -25.57 33.64 14.70
CA SER A 773 -26.70 33.56 13.77
C SER A 773 -26.20 33.42 12.33
N SER A 774 -26.55 32.32 11.65
CA SER A 774 -26.22 32.15 10.23
C SER A 774 -27.20 32.94 9.34
N LEU A 775 -26.76 33.46 8.19
CA LEU A 775 -27.61 34.31 7.34
C LEU A 775 -28.81 33.54 6.76
N ASP A 776 -28.62 32.26 6.47
CA ASP A 776 -29.69 31.36 6.03
C ASP A 776 -30.80 31.18 7.08
N SER A 777 -30.46 31.23 8.37
CA SER A 777 -31.44 31.17 9.45
C SER A 777 -32.40 32.36 9.44
N MET A 778 -31.95 33.53 8.97
CA MET A 778 -32.78 34.73 8.84
C MET A 778 -33.80 34.57 7.72
N MET A 779 -33.38 34.06 6.56
CA MET A 779 -34.27 33.77 5.42
C MET A 779 -35.36 32.78 5.82
N ILE A 780 -34.99 31.69 6.49
CA ILE A 780 -35.97 30.69 6.93
C ILE A 780 -36.88 31.21 8.04
N SER A 781 -36.37 32.07 8.93
CA SER A 781 -37.21 32.75 9.91
C SER A 781 -38.29 33.61 9.21
N ALA A 782 -37.94 34.34 8.15
CA ALA A 782 -38.93 35.11 7.37
C ALA A 782 -39.97 34.19 6.71
N ALA A 783 -39.53 33.08 6.09
CA ALA A 783 -40.41 32.07 5.50
C ALA A 783 -41.41 31.50 6.53
N LEU A 784 -40.95 31.15 7.74
CA LEU A 784 -41.78 30.62 8.81
C LEU A 784 -42.80 31.63 9.32
N LYS A 785 -42.43 32.90 9.43
CA LYS A 785 -43.35 33.96 9.88
C LYS A 785 -44.32 34.42 8.78
N GLY A 786 -44.08 34.03 7.52
CA GLY A 786 -44.81 34.54 6.37
C GLY A 786 -44.54 36.03 6.13
N GLU A 787 -43.36 36.50 6.53
CA GLU A 787 -42.92 37.89 6.34
C GLU A 787 -42.32 38.07 4.93
N GLU A 788 -42.44 39.28 4.40
CA GLU A 788 -41.72 39.68 3.18
C GLU A 788 -40.22 39.71 3.48
N TRP A 789 -39.42 39.24 2.53
CA TRP A 789 -37.97 39.19 2.69
C TRP A 789 -37.35 40.57 2.41
N ASP A 790 -36.94 41.27 3.46
CA ASP A 790 -36.21 42.54 3.38
C ASP A 790 -35.00 42.53 4.35
N PRO A 791 -33.79 42.21 3.86
CA PRO A 791 -32.57 42.19 4.68
C PRO A 791 -31.83 43.54 4.70
N SER A 792 -32.45 44.65 4.27
CA SER A 792 -31.75 45.92 3.99
C SER A 792 -31.03 46.54 5.20
N GLU A 793 -31.54 46.35 6.42
CA GLU A 793 -30.85 46.82 7.64
C GLU A 793 -29.64 45.94 7.95
N GLN A 794 -29.79 44.62 7.87
CA GLN A 794 -28.74 43.67 8.25
C GLN A 794 -27.60 43.63 7.23
N ILE A 795 -27.87 43.91 5.96
CA ILE A 795 -26.83 44.04 4.93
C ILE A 795 -25.76 45.05 5.34
N LYS A 796 -26.15 46.17 5.96
CA LYS A 796 -25.19 47.20 6.38
C LYS A 796 -24.22 46.67 7.45
N ASP A 797 -24.75 45.94 8.43
CA ASP A 797 -23.95 45.33 9.49
C ASP A 797 -23.00 44.27 8.93
N ILE A 798 -23.49 43.45 7.98
CA ILE A 798 -22.70 42.42 7.29
C ILE A 798 -21.57 43.06 6.47
N GLU A 799 -21.87 44.10 5.69
CA GLU A 799 -20.88 44.83 4.88
C GLU A 799 -19.78 45.46 5.76
N GLU A 800 -20.14 46.04 6.91
CA GLU A 800 -19.17 46.60 7.85
C GLU A 800 -18.26 45.53 8.47
N ALA A 801 -18.83 44.35 8.80
CA ALA A 801 -18.06 43.21 9.30
C ALA A 801 -17.12 42.62 8.22
N LEU A 802 -17.60 42.50 6.98
CA LEU A 802 -16.77 42.07 5.84
C LEU A 802 -15.62 43.05 5.58
N GLN A 803 -15.87 44.35 5.65
CA GLN A 803 -14.81 45.35 5.48
C GLN A 803 -13.75 45.22 6.58
N THR A 804 -14.16 45.00 7.83
CA THR A 804 -13.25 44.78 8.96
C THR A 804 -12.37 43.53 8.74
N LEU A 805 -12.97 42.44 8.26
CA LEU A 805 -12.26 41.21 7.90
C LEU A 805 -11.21 41.47 6.81
N LEU A 806 -11.59 42.16 5.74
CA LEU A 806 -10.70 42.44 4.60
C LEU A 806 -9.55 43.37 4.98
N ASP A 807 -9.76 44.32 5.88
CA ASP A 807 -8.70 45.19 6.39
C ASP A 807 -7.69 44.40 7.23
N GLY A 808 -8.16 43.40 8.00
CA GLY A 808 -7.30 42.49 8.76
C GLY A 808 -6.47 41.55 7.88
N LEU A 809 -7.00 41.10 6.74
CA LEU A 809 -6.25 40.25 5.80
C LEU A 809 -5.14 40.99 5.03
N LYS A 810 -5.21 42.33 4.93
CA LYS A 810 -4.20 43.16 4.24
C LYS A 810 -3.01 43.54 5.12
N SER A 811 -3.16 43.49 6.44
CA SER A 811 -2.14 43.85 7.44
C SER A 811 -1.30 42.65 7.82
#